data_AF-A0A2S7QXD1-F1
#
_entry.id   AF-A0A2S7QXD1-F1
#
_cell.length_a   1.000
_cell.length_b   1.000
_cell.length_c   1.000
_cell.angle_alpha   90.00
_cell.angle_beta   90.00
_cell.angle_gamma   90.00
#
_symmetry.space_group_name_H-M   'P 1'
#
loop_
_entity.id
_entity.type
_entity.pdbx_description
1 polymer ?
#
loop_
_entity_poly.entity_id
_entity_poly.type
_entity_poly.pdbx_seq_one_letter_code
_entity_poly.pdbx_strand_id
1 'polypeptide(L)'
;MRFLSLSVLSALLASAVLAQTGEQSLNAGSPDLPEEVSTEEASTEPVSTVFNGIEVPPLPEINGTQFDATVADGYWFVKHYSPYCPHCIHIAPTWQTLYEFYYTSKPVQDSAPTSTSANSFTAYYNFHFGSLDCIAFGDDCSAHGVTSYPTFILYKDGKKVDQFVGAKDMQSLSKFVENILETTRPGSRPINGPSLPEERATSSPDYKPATTAEKASEKETEKSTEKSTEKPVEKPVEKPVEKPAEKPLEKSSEATTEKPLEKAADLAKAAAPAKDAAPAKAGADSQPTTTKPTLKATPVQKKPSKPSSNANPAGTSVPLTAESFQNLVTMSQDPWFIKFYAPWCHHCQAMAPNWAQLAKEMKGKLNIGEVNCEAESRLCKDVHLRGYPTILFFRGGERVEYEGLRGLGDFVSFANKAMDVGQGVKDVDVAEFKELEEKEDVIFVYFYDHATTSEDFIALERLTLSLIGHAKLVKTDSSVLAERFKITTWPRLLVSRDGRPTYYTALAPQDMRDFRKVLHWMQSVWLPIVPELTASNSKEIMDGKLVVLAILSRDRESEFAMAKKEIKSAALEWMDKQIINFQRERQELRDAKQLRLEEAEDRNDQRALRAAKSIRINMDRSDQKEVGFAWVDGVFWERWIRSTYGIDVKTDGEKVIINDEDSRRYWDTTITGNYIIPSRTSILETLHKVVQNPPKIKPKSTIGNFEKFFFNIRSAVSSHPFLSIGVLAGIILGVTIWGRGRVRSSRGGFFRVDEKDGLLGGVNAGGKVD
;
A
#
# COMPACT_ATOMS: atom_id res chain seq x y z
N MET A 1 36.24 -12.93 -5.83
CA MET A 1 37.23 -12.51 -4.80
C MET A 1 37.47 -11.01 -4.93
N ARG A 2 37.66 -10.34 -3.77
CA ARG A 2 38.16 -8.96 -3.56
C ARG A 2 37.40 -7.78 -4.20
N PHE A 3 37.03 -6.87 -3.29
CA PHE A 3 36.51 -5.51 -3.48
C PHE A 3 37.50 -4.60 -4.23
N LEU A 4 36.99 -3.52 -4.83
CA LEU A 4 37.38 -2.15 -4.44
C LEU A 4 36.37 -1.10 -4.92
N SER A 5 36.14 -0.11 -4.07
CA SER A 5 35.22 1.02 -4.24
C SER A 5 35.90 2.23 -4.90
N LEU A 6 35.16 3.04 -5.65
CA LEU A 6 35.54 4.44 -5.90
C LEU A 6 34.34 5.39 -5.80
N SER A 7 34.23 6.02 -4.63
CA SER A 7 33.72 7.38 -4.50
C SER A 7 34.86 8.34 -4.84
N VAL A 8 34.73 9.12 -5.92
CA VAL A 8 35.31 10.49 -6.11
C VAL A 8 34.59 11.10 -7.32
N LEU A 9 33.62 12.00 -7.11
CA LEU A 9 33.23 13.10 -8.02
C LEU A 9 32.08 13.95 -7.44
N SER A 10 32.34 14.58 -6.29
CA SER A 10 31.50 15.65 -5.74
C SER A 10 32.39 16.76 -5.20
N ALA A 11 32.88 17.62 -6.09
CA ALA A 11 33.55 18.89 -5.78
C ALA A 11 33.77 19.68 -7.08
N LEU A 12 32.86 20.62 -7.40
CA LEU A 12 33.08 21.85 -8.19
C LEU A 12 31.71 22.46 -8.58
N LEU A 13 31.18 23.34 -7.72
CA LEU A 13 30.38 24.54 -8.08
C LEU A 13 29.78 25.14 -6.79
N ALA A 14 30.57 26.00 -6.13
CA ALA A 14 30.10 26.90 -5.08
C ALA A 14 30.91 28.21 -5.14
N SER A 15 30.26 29.31 -4.72
CA SER A 15 30.80 30.67 -4.54
C SER A 15 30.87 31.60 -5.76
N ALA A 16 29.84 32.44 -5.95
CA ALA A 16 29.91 33.92 -6.01
C ALA A 16 28.60 34.55 -6.56
N VAL A 17 28.05 35.71 -6.10
CA VAL A 17 28.09 36.45 -4.82
C VAL A 17 27.12 37.67 -4.91
N LEU A 18 26.28 37.93 -3.88
CA LEU A 18 25.58 39.21 -3.51
C LEU A 18 24.68 39.97 -4.55
N ALA A 19 23.72 40.88 -4.22
CA ALA A 19 23.06 41.30 -2.96
C ALA A 19 21.81 42.21 -3.20
N GLN A 20 21.02 42.46 -2.13
CA GLN A 20 20.05 43.57 -1.90
C GLN A 20 18.77 43.59 -2.80
N THR A 21 17.58 44.06 -2.37
CA THR A 21 17.03 44.77 -1.18
C THR A 21 15.83 43.99 -0.59
N GLY A 22 15.13 44.29 0.52
CA GLY A 22 15.12 45.42 1.48
C GLY A 22 13.68 45.94 1.68
N GLU A 23 13.19 46.01 2.93
CA GLU A 23 11.88 46.55 3.38
C GLU A 23 10.60 45.74 3.00
N GLN A 24 9.47 45.76 3.74
CA GLN A 24 9.04 46.65 4.84
C GLN A 24 8.07 45.94 5.83
N SER A 25 8.00 46.41 7.08
CA SER A 25 7.11 45.93 8.15
C SER A 25 5.81 46.74 8.26
N LEU A 26 4.68 46.12 8.62
CA LEU A 26 3.50 46.83 9.15
C LEU A 26 2.75 46.01 10.21
N ASN A 27 2.39 46.68 11.32
CA ASN A 27 1.55 46.19 12.41
C ASN A 27 0.06 46.50 12.19
N ALA A 28 -0.78 45.85 13.01
CA ALA A 28 -2.23 46.02 13.25
C ALA A 28 -3.10 44.87 12.68
N GLY A 29 -4.10 44.34 13.39
CA GLY A 29 -4.53 44.62 14.77
C GLY A 29 -5.66 43.66 15.18
N SER A 30 -5.84 43.44 16.48
CA SER A 30 -6.92 42.61 17.04
C SER A 30 -8.31 43.23 16.86
N PRO A 31 -9.35 42.39 16.81
CA PRO A 31 -10.48 42.62 17.72
C PRO A 31 -10.93 41.36 18.48
N ASP A 32 -11.66 41.62 19.56
CA ASP A 32 -11.98 40.77 20.72
C ASP A 32 -12.85 39.50 20.51
N LEU A 33 -12.90 38.72 21.59
CA LEU A 33 -13.59 37.44 21.82
C LEU A 33 -15.15 37.54 21.75
N PRO A 34 -15.87 36.39 21.78
CA PRO A 34 -16.32 35.90 23.09
C PRO A 34 -16.23 34.37 23.33
N GLU A 35 -15.90 34.05 24.59
CA GLU A 35 -16.34 32.93 25.45
C GLU A 35 -16.38 31.46 24.97
N GLU A 36 -15.44 30.69 25.54
CA GLU A 36 -15.60 29.39 26.22
C GLU A 36 -16.65 28.37 25.74
N VAL A 37 -16.15 27.26 25.17
CA VAL A 37 -16.73 25.93 25.37
C VAL A 37 -15.61 24.99 25.82
N SER A 38 -15.66 24.56 27.08
CA SER A 38 -14.70 23.62 27.66
C SER A 38 -14.99 22.18 27.20
N THR A 39 -14.19 21.67 26.26
CA THR A 39 -14.10 20.23 26.01
C THR A 39 -13.05 19.63 26.94
N GLU A 40 -13.47 18.78 27.87
CA GLU A 40 -12.58 18.00 28.73
C GLU A 40 -11.74 17.03 27.88
N GLU A 41 -10.46 17.37 27.64
CA GLU A 41 -9.50 16.43 27.09
C GLU A 41 -9.13 15.39 28.15
N ALA A 42 -9.44 14.12 27.89
CA ALA A 42 -9.04 13.01 28.75
C ALA A 42 -7.52 12.77 28.62
N SER A 43 -6.75 13.41 29.50
CA SER A 43 -5.31 13.23 29.60
C SER A 43 -4.95 11.78 29.98
N THR A 44 -4.40 11.02 29.04
CA THR A 44 -3.58 9.86 29.39
C THR A 44 -2.29 10.38 30.01
N GLU A 45 -2.23 10.41 31.34
CA GLU A 45 -1.03 10.86 32.05
C GLU A 45 0.19 9.98 31.71
N PRO A 46 1.38 10.57 31.57
CA PRO A 46 2.59 9.85 31.20
C PRO A 46 3.03 8.92 32.35
N VAL A 47 3.18 7.64 32.03
CA VAL A 47 3.44 6.55 33.00
C VAL A 47 4.85 6.69 33.60
N SER A 48 4.94 6.75 34.93
CA SER A 48 6.21 6.69 35.67
C SER A 48 6.85 5.29 35.58
N THR A 49 8.17 5.23 35.63
CA THR A 49 8.93 3.96 35.63
C THR A 49 9.53 3.68 37.00
N VAL A 50 9.97 2.44 37.24
CA VAL A 50 10.63 2.06 38.49
C VAL A 50 12.03 1.55 38.20
N PHE A 51 13.03 2.24 38.72
CA PHE A 51 14.45 1.89 38.56
C PHE A 51 15.12 1.90 39.93
N ASN A 52 15.95 0.90 40.25
CA ASN A 52 16.55 0.75 41.59
C ASN A 52 15.52 0.77 42.75
N GLY A 53 14.27 0.36 42.50
CA GLY A 53 13.18 0.43 43.48
C GLY A 53 12.72 1.85 43.85
N ILE A 54 13.10 2.85 43.05
CA ILE A 54 12.68 4.25 43.16
C ILE A 54 11.77 4.55 41.96
N GLU A 55 10.66 5.25 42.20
CA GLU A 55 9.82 5.76 41.12
C GLU A 55 10.52 6.93 40.40
N VAL A 56 10.70 6.78 39.10
CA VAL A 56 11.28 7.77 38.21
C VAL A 56 10.13 8.42 37.42
N PRO A 57 10.01 9.76 37.41
CA PRO A 57 9.02 10.43 36.59
C PRO A 57 9.29 10.16 35.10
N PRO A 58 8.29 10.33 34.22
CA PRO A 58 8.49 10.16 32.79
C PRO A 58 9.53 11.15 32.26
N LEU A 59 10.32 10.71 31.27
CA LEU A 59 11.33 11.53 30.61
C LEU A 59 10.66 12.80 30.01
N PRO A 60 11.14 14.01 30.31
CA PRO A 60 10.57 15.24 29.76
C PRO A 60 10.65 15.31 28.23
N GLU A 61 9.49 15.34 27.57
CA GLU A 61 9.35 15.78 26.18
C GLU A 61 9.16 17.30 26.18
N ILE A 62 10.11 18.02 25.58
CA ILE A 62 10.14 19.48 25.52
C ILE A 62 9.24 19.94 24.37
N ASN A 63 8.35 20.88 24.65
CA ASN A 63 7.56 21.56 23.61
C ASN A 63 8.43 22.65 22.95
N GLY A 64 8.60 22.60 21.62
CA GLY A 64 9.44 23.54 20.88
C GLY A 64 9.08 25.01 21.13
N THR A 65 7.78 25.32 21.20
CA THR A 65 7.29 26.68 21.48
C THR A 65 7.68 27.24 22.85
N GLN A 66 8.12 26.38 23.77
CA GLN A 66 8.60 26.73 25.12
C GLN A 66 10.08 26.36 25.33
N PHE A 67 10.80 25.96 24.28
CA PHE A 67 12.14 25.40 24.37
C PHE A 67 13.11 26.32 25.14
N ASP A 68 13.24 27.58 24.70
CA ASP A 68 14.10 28.57 25.34
C ASP A 68 13.75 28.81 26.82
N ALA A 69 12.47 28.71 27.20
CA ALA A 69 12.02 28.86 28.58
C ALA A 69 12.35 27.63 29.43
N THR A 70 12.20 26.42 28.90
CA THR A 70 12.56 25.18 29.61
C THR A 70 14.07 25.06 29.85
N VAL A 71 14.87 25.49 28.87
CA VAL A 71 16.33 25.37 28.87
C VAL A 71 17.02 26.56 29.57
N ALA A 72 16.25 27.54 30.08
CA ALA A 72 16.74 28.78 30.67
C ALA A 72 17.52 28.62 32.00
N ASP A 73 17.28 27.55 32.75
CA ASP A 73 17.98 27.26 34.02
C ASP A 73 18.66 25.88 33.98
N GLY A 74 19.94 25.86 34.37
CA GLY A 74 20.71 24.64 34.54
C GLY A 74 21.26 24.05 33.26
N TYR A 75 21.82 22.84 33.39
CA TYR A 75 22.32 22.03 32.28
C TYR A 75 21.21 21.15 31.72
N TRP A 76 20.95 21.25 30.42
CA TRP A 76 19.95 20.44 29.72
C TRP A 76 20.60 19.61 28.63
N PHE A 77 20.56 18.29 28.77
CA PHE A 77 21.03 17.37 27.74
C PHE A 77 19.84 16.85 26.92
N VAL A 78 19.68 17.38 25.71
CA VAL A 78 18.47 17.21 24.90
C VAL A 78 18.72 16.32 23.68
N LYS A 79 17.95 15.23 23.58
CA LYS A 79 17.85 14.35 22.41
C LYS A 79 16.89 14.93 21.39
N HIS A 80 17.43 15.50 20.32
CA HIS A 80 16.68 15.93 19.15
C HIS A 80 16.45 14.73 18.24
N TYR A 81 15.19 14.36 18.02
CA TYR A 81 14.83 13.12 17.34
C TYR A 81 13.68 13.30 16.35
N SER A 82 13.43 12.24 15.59
CA SER A 82 12.21 12.08 14.79
C SER A 82 11.61 10.72 15.12
N PRO A 83 10.29 10.60 15.38
CA PRO A 83 9.64 9.33 15.68
C PRO A 83 9.73 8.31 14.53
N TYR A 84 9.99 8.78 13.30
CA TYR A 84 10.11 7.94 12.11
C TYR A 84 11.55 7.54 11.76
N CYS A 85 12.56 8.06 12.47
CA CYS A 85 13.97 7.76 12.18
C CYS A 85 14.40 6.43 12.84
N PRO A 86 14.87 5.42 12.08
CA PRO A 86 15.31 4.14 12.65
C PRO A 86 16.39 4.31 13.71
N HIS A 87 17.36 5.21 13.50
CA HIS A 87 18.41 5.48 14.49
C HIS A 87 17.89 6.13 15.78
N CYS A 88 16.78 6.88 15.71
CA CYS A 88 16.10 7.42 16.89
C CYS A 88 15.35 6.33 17.67
N ILE A 89 14.66 5.43 16.96
CA ILE A 89 13.94 4.30 17.56
C ILE A 89 14.92 3.35 18.25
N HIS A 90 16.08 3.07 17.64
CA HIS A 90 17.11 2.21 18.23
C HIS A 90 17.74 2.79 19.50
N ILE A 91 17.95 4.11 19.59
CA ILE A 91 18.58 4.73 20.78
C ILE A 91 17.59 5.07 21.91
N ALA A 92 16.28 5.06 21.63
CA ALA A 92 15.24 5.36 22.62
C ALA A 92 15.36 4.56 23.93
N PRO A 93 15.54 3.21 23.94
CA PRO A 93 15.71 2.47 25.20
C PRO A 93 16.98 2.85 25.96
N THR A 94 18.12 3.02 25.27
CA THR A 94 19.39 3.42 25.89
C THR A 94 19.28 4.79 26.54
N TRP A 95 18.59 5.73 25.89
CA TRP A 95 18.35 7.08 26.41
C TRP A 95 17.41 7.09 27.63
N GLN A 96 16.37 6.27 27.61
CA GLN A 96 15.47 6.10 28.75
C GLN A 96 16.21 5.53 29.96
N THR A 97 16.96 4.43 29.78
CA THR A 97 17.76 3.82 30.86
C THR A 97 18.87 4.74 31.35
N LEU A 98 19.47 5.58 30.49
CA LEU A 98 20.46 6.58 30.88
C LEU A 98 19.84 7.62 31.84
N TYR A 99 18.64 8.12 31.51
CA TYR A 99 17.90 9.05 32.35
C TYR A 99 17.51 8.42 33.71
N GLU A 100 16.93 7.22 33.70
CA GLU A 100 16.57 6.47 34.92
C GLU A 100 17.78 6.19 35.83
N PHE A 101 18.91 5.82 35.21
CA PHE A 101 20.17 5.62 35.91
C PHE A 101 20.68 6.89 36.58
N TYR A 102 20.74 8.01 35.86
CA TYR A 102 21.22 9.27 36.44
C TYR A 102 20.26 9.85 37.46
N TYR A 103 18.95 9.81 37.22
CA TYR A 103 17.93 10.28 38.15
C TYR A 103 18.01 9.58 39.51
N THR A 104 18.23 8.26 39.51
CA THR A 104 18.39 7.45 40.74
C THR A 104 19.81 7.45 41.31
N SER A 105 20.79 8.03 40.60
CA SER A 105 22.18 8.10 41.06
C SER A 105 22.35 9.07 42.22
N LYS A 106 23.17 8.71 43.20
CA LYS A 106 23.46 9.54 44.38
C LYS A 106 24.81 10.23 44.21
N PRO A 107 24.89 11.58 44.31
CA PRO A 107 26.14 12.33 44.15
C PRO A 107 27.07 12.22 45.37
N VAL A 108 26.52 11.91 46.55
CA VAL A 108 27.27 11.77 47.81
C VAL A 108 26.84 10.47 48.46
N GLN A 109 27.81 9.58 48.73
CA GLN A 109 27.60 8.43 49.60
C GLN A 109 27.69 8.90 51.07
N ASP A 110 26.97 8.24 51.98
CA ASP A 110 26.95 8.49 53.45
C ASP A 110 26.13 9.69 54.00
N SER A 111 24.95 9.98 53.43
CA SER A 111 23.90 10.74 54.15
C SER A 111 22.60 9.94 54.30
N ALA A 112 22.02 10.00 55.51
CA ALA A 112 20.90 9.18 55.94
C ALA A 112 19.58 9.49 55.21
N PRO A 113 18.66 8.51 55.06
CA PRO A 113 17.43 8.70 54.29
C PRO A 113 16.38 9.50 55.07
N THR A 114 16.02 10.68 54.55
CA THR A 114 14.79 11.39 54.91
C THR A 114 14.07 11.82 53.63
N SER A 115 12.74 11.72 53.63
CA SER A 115 11.87 11.71 52.44
C SER A 115 11.63 13.09 51.77
N THR A 116 12.61 13.98 51.86
CA THR A 116 12.61 15.36 51.32
C THR A 116 14.04 15.84 50.99
N SER A 117 14.98 14.91 50.76
CA SER A 117 16.43 15.20 50.78
C SER A 117 16.95 16.00 49.57
N ALA A 118 17.80 17.00 49.85
CA ALA A 118 18.59 17.78 48.90
C ALA A 118 19.74 17.01 48.19
N ASN A 119 19.56 15.69 47.99
CA ASN A 119 20.58 14.75 47.51
C ASN A 119 20.16 14.00 46.23
N SER A 120 19.13 14.47 45.51
CA SER A 120 18.82 13.95 44.17
C SER A 120 19.85 14.45 43.15
N PHE A 121 20.15 13.65 42.13
CA PHE A 121 21.09 14.01 41.06
C PHE A 121 20.78 15.38 40.44
N THR A 122 19.52 15.57 40.06
CA THR A 122 19.02 16.81 39.43
C THR A 122 19.19 18.01 40.35
N ALA A 123 18.84 17.91 41.64
CA ALA A 123 19.01 19.04 42.58
C ALA A 123 20.48 19.34 42.89
N TYR A 124 21.35 18.32 42.91
CA TYR A 124 22.76 18.51 43.24
C TYR A 124 23.53 19.15 42.08
N TYR A 125 23.37 18.67 40.84
CA TYR A 125 24.12 19.17 39.68
C TYR A 125 23.40 20.25 38.86
N ASN A 126 22.11 20.49 39.11
CA ASN A 126 21.20 21.21 38.21
C ASN A 126 21.32 20.70 36.76
N PHE A 127 21.20 19.37 36.61
CA PHE A 127 21.35 18.67 35.34
C PHE A 127 20.07 17.90 35.01
N HIS A 128 19.53 18.18 33.83
CA HIS A 128 18.25 17.69 33.32
C HIS A 128 18.45 16.95 31.99
N PHE A 129 17.59 15.97 31.74
CA PHE A 129 17.50 15.27 30.46
C PHE A 129 16.17 15.63 29.80
N GLY A 130 16.18 15.74 28.48
CA GLY A 130 14.96 15.97 27.72
C GLY A 130 15.02 15.37 26.31
N SER A 131 13.87 15.33 25.67
CA SER A 131 13.73 14.95 24.26
C SER A 131 12.94 16.04 23.53
N LEU A 132 13.22 16.25 22.24
CA LEU A 132 12.47 17.16 21.37
C LEU A 132 12.16 16.47 20.04
N ASP A 133 10.87 16.38 19.69
CA ASP A 133 10.43 15.86 18.40
C ASP A 133 10.54 16.94 17.31
N CYS A 134 11.55 16.78 16.45
CA CYS A 134 11.82 17.67 15.33
C CYS A 134 10.89 17.48 14.12
N ILE A 135 9.92 16.55 14.18
CA ILE A 135 8.81 16.50 13.22
C ILE A 135 7.66 17.39 13.69
N ALA A 136 7.41 17.47 14.99
CA ALA A 136 6.46 18.42 15.57
C ALA A 136 7.03 19.85 15.56
N PHE A 137 8.32 20.02 15.89
CA PHE A 137 9.00 21.31 16.08
C PHE A 137 10.20 21.46 15.15
N GLY A 138 9.95 21.38 13.84
CA GLY A 138 11.01 21.40 12.81
C GLY A 138 11.78 22.72 12.73
N ASP A 139 11.12 23.85 12.98
CA ASP A 139 11.73 25.17 12.93
C ASP A 139 12.71 25.38 14.10
N ASP A 140 12.33 25.00 15.32
CA ASP A 140 13.18 25.10 16.52
C ASP A 140 14.43 24.20 16.40
N CYS A 141 14.25 22.95 15.96
CA CYS A 141 15.37 22.06 15.68
C CYS A 141 16.32 22.63 14.60
N SER A 142 15.78 23.29 13.57
CA SER A 142 16.58 23.95 12.55
C SER A 142 17.34 25.16 13.11
N ALA A 143 16.70 25.97 13.98
CA ALA A 143 17.30 27.12 14.64
C ALA A 143 18.50 26.74 15.54
N HIS A 144 18.42 25.60 16.25
CA HIS A 144 19.53 25.08 17.06
C HIS A 144 20.57 24.26 16.26
N GLY A 145 20.46 24.23 14.94
CA GLY A 145 21.44 23.63 14.02
C GLY A 145 21.38 22.10 13.93
N VAL A 146 20.21 21.50 14.14
CA VAL A 146 20.01 20.05 14.01
C VAL A 146 19.79 19.68 12.55
N THR A 147 20.84 19.16 11.91
CA THR A 147 20.82 18.75 10.49
C THR A 147 20.60 17.25 10.28
N SER A 148 20.61 16.45 11.35
CA SER A 148 20.40 15.00 11.28
C SER A 148 19.90 14.45 12.62
N TYR A 149 19.30 13.25 12.61
CA TYR A 149 18.70 12.63 13.80
C TYR A 149 19.27 11.23 14.07
N PRO A 150 19.37 10.78 15.34
CA PRO A 150 19.24 11.59 16.56
C PRO A 150 20.50 12.44 16.78
N THR A 151 20.33 13.68 17.24
CA THR A 151 21.41 14.58 17.65
C THR A 151 21.23 14.94 19.12
N PHE A 152 22.32 14.90 19.90
CA PHE A 152 22.30 15.19 21.33
C PHE A 152 23.09 16.46 21.61
N ILE A 153 22.44 17.46 22.20
CA ILE A 153 23.02 18.78 22.45
C ILE A 153 22.93 19.08 23.94
N LEU A 154 24.04 19.55 24.52
CA LEU A 154 24.08 20.09 25.87
C LEU A 154 23.87 21.61 25.80
N TYR A 155 22.88 22.08 26.54
CA TYR A 155 22.64 23.49 26.79
C TYR A 155 22.96 23.82 28.24
N LYS A 156 23.27 25.09 28.49
CA LYS A 156 23.38 25.68 29.81
C LYS A 156 22.81 27.09 29.76
N ASP A 157 21.89 27.42 30.66
CA ASP A 157 21.32 28.76 30.82
C ASP A 157 20.84 29.35 29.48
N GLY A 158 20.06 28.56 28.72
CA GLY A 158 19.54 28.90 27.38
C GLY A 158 20.53 28.77 26.21
N LYS A 159 21.82 28.49 26.44
CA LYS A 159 22.85 28.49 25.38
C LYS A 159 23.41 27.10 25.10
N LYS A 160 23.57 26.76 23.82
CA LYS A 160 24.29 25.55 23.38
C LYS A 160 25.76 25.61 23.83
N VAL A 161 26.16 24.67 24.68
CA VAL A 161 27.53 24.56 25.22
C VAL A 161 28.35 23.57 24.41
N ASP A 162 27.80 22.37 24.17
CA ASP A 162 28.50 21.29 23.48
C ASP A 162 27.51 20.38 22.74
N GLN A 163 28.01 19.57 21.82
CA GLN A 163 27.24 18.60 21.04
C GLN A 163 27.95 17.26 21.08
N PHE A 164 27.25 16.22 21.54
CA PHE A 164 27.84 14.90 21.65
C PHE A 164 28.12 14.30 20.27
N VAL A 165 29.40 13.96 20.04
CA VAL A 165 29.88 13.28 18.82
C VAL A 165 30.61 12.01 19.24
N GLY A 166 29.95 10.86 19.08
CA GLY A 166 30.49 9.57 19.50
C GLY A 166 29.60 8.39 19.11
N ALA A 167 29.98 7.19 19.56
CA ALA A 167 29.10 6.02 19.48
C ALA A 167 27.84 6.28 20.33
N LYS A 168 26.68 5.86 19.84
CA LYS A 168 25.39 6.08 20.53
C LYS A 168 25.10 4.85 21.39
N ASP A 169 25.93 4.66 22.41
CA ASP A 169 25.87 3.56 23.36
C ASP A 169 25.95 4.09 24.80
N MET A 170 25.50 3.29 25.78
CA MET A 170 25.45 3.67 27.19
C MET A 170 26.80 4.17 27.71
N GLN A 171 27.90 3.55 27.29
CA GLN A 171 29.25 3.90 27.76
C GLN A 171 29.70 5.27 27.25
N SER A 172 29.48 5.60 25.98
CA SER A 172 29.92 6.88 25.42
C SER A 172 29.03 8.04 25.89
N LEU A 173 27.72 7.82 25.99
CA LEU A 173 26.78 8.81 26.53
C LEU A 173 27.06 9.09 28.01
N SER A 174 27.30 8.06 28.83
CA SER A 174 27.70 8.26 30.22
C SER A 174 29.04 9.00 30.32
N LYS A 175 30.09 8.59 29.59
CA LYS A 175 31.39 9.29 29.60
C LYS A 175 31.28 10.79 29.28
N PHE A 176 30.38 11.16 28.37
CA PHE A 176 30.10 12.56 28.06
C PHE A 176 29.48 13.28 29.27
N VAL A 177 28.45 12.69 29.89
CA VAL A 177 27.83 13.24 31.11
C VAL A 177 28.84 13.33 32.25
N GLU A 178 29.58 12.26 32.58
CA GLU A 178 30.61 12.26 33.64
C GLU A 178 31.67 13.36 33.44
N ASN A 179 32.13 13.58 32.21
CA ASN A 179 33.11 14.65 31.91
C ASN A 179 32.53 16.05 32.18
N ILE A 180 31.24 16.27 31.90
CA ILE A 180 30.54 17.51 32.27
C ILE A 180 30.40 17.61 33.79
N LEU A 181 29.99 16.53 34.47
CA LEU A 181 29.82 16.52 35.93
C LEU A 181 31.12 16.86 36.66
N GLU A 182 32.24 16.22 36.30
CA GLU A 182 33.56 16.54 36.87
C GLU A 182 34.02 17.96 36.51
N THR A 183 33.65 18.50 35.34
CA THR A 183 33.88 19.93 35.01
C THR A 183 33.05 20.86 35.88
N THR A 184 31.82 20.49 36.25
CA THR A 184 30.95 21.31 37.14
C THR A 184 31.35 21.23 38.61
N ARG A 185 31.74 20.04 39.11
CA ARG A 185 32.13 19.76 40.49
C ARG A 185 33.20 18.66 40.54
N PRO A 186 34.49 19.02 40.50
CA PRO A 186 35.57 18.04 40.46
C PRO A 186 35.63 17.21 41.74
N GLY A 187 35.87 15.91 41.61
CA GLY A 187 35.97 14.95 42.71
C GLY A 187 34.62 14.52 43.30
N SER A 188 33.52 14.70 42.57
CA SER A 188 32.16 14.29 43.00
C SER A 188 31.74 12.91 42.45
N ARG A 189 32.49 12.35 41.49
CA ARG A 189 32.24 11.05 40.88
C ARG A 189 33.36 10.05 41.18
N PRO A 190 33.09 8.72 41.15
CA PRO A 190 34.11 7.71 41.37
C PRO A 190 35.19 7.74 40.28
N ILE A 191 36.46 7.62 40.68
CA ILE A 191 37.65 7.75 39.80
C ILE A 191 37.62 6.81 38.57
N ASN A 192 37.00 5.64 38.70
CA ASN A 192 36.89 4.64 37.63
C ASN A 192 35.61 4.78 36.78
N GLY A 193 34.79 5.80 37.01
CA GLY A 193 33.43 5.94 36.48
C GLY A 193 32.40 5.07 37.19
N PRO A 194 31.10 5.32 36.99
CA PRO A 194 30.03 4.49 37.53
C PRO A 194 29.95 3.10 36.87
N SER A 195 29.41 2.10 37.58
CA SER A 195 28.94 0.88 36.90
C SER A 195 27.67 1.19 36.11
N LEU A 196 27.63 0.75 34.85
CA LEU A 196 26.55 1.10 33.93
C LEU A 196 25.58 -0.09 33.74
N PRO A 197 24.27 0.16 33.73
CA PRO A 197 23.27 -0.86 33.42
C PRO A 197 23.32 -1.26 31.94
N GLU A 198 22.83 -2.47 31.65
CA GLU A 198 22.48 -2.88 30.29
C GLU A 198 21.22 -2.14 29.81
N GLU A 199 21.01 -2.07 28.49
CA GLU A 199 19.86 -1.39 27.91
C GLU A 199 18.54 -2.05 28.36
N ARG A 200 17.59 -1.24 28.88
CA ARG A 200 16.32 -1.70 29.46
C ARG A 200 16.43 -2.48 30.78
N ALA A 201 17.58 -2.46 31.46
CA ALA A 201 17.65 -2.98 32.83
C ALA A 201 16.81 -2.11 33.79
N THR A 202 16.24 -2.71 34.83
CA THR A 202 15.43 -2.02 35.87
C THR A 202 16.24 -1.69 37.14
N SER A 203 17.54 -1.97 37.14
CA SER A 203 18.46 -1.68 38.24
C SER A 203 19.90 -1.55 37.76
N SER A 204 20.68 -0.69 38.41
CA SER A 204 22.12 -0.58 38.20
C SER A 204 22.88 -1.78 38.79
N PRO A 205 24.05 -2.18 38.26
CA PRO A 205 24.82 -3.34 38.75
C PRO A 205 25.20 -3.28 40.23
N ASP A 206 25.43 -2.08 40.78
CA ASP A 206 25.77 -1.88 42.21
C ASP A 206 24.56 -1.90 43.15
N TYR A 207 23.33 -2.11 42.63
CA TYR A 207 22.12 -2.07 43.43
C TYR A 207 21.98 -3.29 44.35
N LYS A 208 21.97 -3.05 45.66
CA LYS A 208 21.62 -4.03 46.68
C LYS A 208 20.22 -3.69 47.22
N PRO A 209 19.20 -4.57 47.06
CA PRO A 209 17.90 -4.34 47.65
C PRO A 209 18.01 -4.33 49.18
N ALA A 210 17.27 -3.42 49.83
CA ALA A 210 17.25 -3.33 51.29
C ALA A 210 16.55 -4.56 51.89
N THR A 211 17.32 -5.46 52.53
CA THR A 211 16.78 -6.62 53.24
C THR A 211 15.99 -6.19 54.46
N THR A 212 14.72 -6.62 54.52
CA THR A 212 13.85 -6.52 55.70
C THR A 212 14.44 -7.30 56.89
N ALA A 213 14.17 -6.82 58.11
CA ALA A 213 14.87 -7.27 59.31
C ALA A 213 14.28 -8.54 59.98
N GLU A 214 15.13 -9.14 60.83
CA GLU A 214 14.86 -10.14 61.88
C GLU A 214 14.43 -11.59 61.53
N LYS A 215 15.39 -12.50 61.65
CA LYS A 215 15.37 -13.55 62.71
C LYS A 215 16.78 -14.05 63.05
N ALA A 216 16.94 -14.57 64.27
CA ALA A 216 18.23 -14.71 64.98
C ALA A 216 18.81 -16.13 65.05
N SER A 217 20.03 -16.24 65.61
CA SER A 217 20.85 -17.46 65.87
C SER A 217 21.39 -18.19 64.62
N GLU A 218 22.60 -18.79 64.62
CA GLU A 218 23.57 -19.03 65.70
C GLU A 218 25.03 -19.16 65.15
N LYS A 219 25.99 -19.04 66.08
CA LYS A 219 27.47 -19.13 66.04
C LYS A 219 28.25 -20.01 65.01
N GLU A 220 29.54 -19.61 64.88
CA GLU A 220 30.78 -20.43 64.69
C GLU A 220 31.01 -21.10 63.30
N THR A 221 32.25 -21.26 62.77
CA THR A 221 33.63 -21.03 63.31
C THR A 221 34.61 -20.55 62.20
N GLU A 222 35.84 -20.23 62.61
CA GLU A 222 36.95 -19.71 61.79
C GLU A 222 37.52 -20.65 60.68
N LYS A 223 38.21 -20.00 59.73
CA LYS A 223 39.64 -20.16 59.37
C LYS A 223 40.08 -20.82 58.05
N SER A 224 41.08 -20.13 57.47
CA SER A 224 42.26 -20.62 56.75
C SER A 224 42.14 -21.22 55.35
N THR A 225 43.13 -21.12 54.45
CA THR A 225 44.12 -20.07 54.05
C THR A 225 44.79 -20.62 52.77
N GLU A 226 45.13 -19.75 51.83
CA GLU A 226 46.34 -19.80 50.96
C GLU A 226 46.57 -20.84 49.82
N LYS A 227 47.16 -20.26 48.75
CA LYS A 227 48.12 -20.80 47.73
C LYS A 227 47.59 -21.81 46.68
N SER A 228 47.66 -21.51 45.36
CA SER A 228 48.83 -21.30 44.45
C SER A 228 49.58 -22.61 44.14
N THR A 229 50.03 -22.95 42.92
CA THR A 229 50.13 -22.23 41.62
C THR A 229 50.40 -23.25 40.47
N GLU A 230 50.58 -22.76 39.23
CA GLU A 230 51.35 -23.40 38.12
C GLU A 230 50.76 -24.51 37.20
N LYS A 231 50.70 -24.15 35.91
CA LYS A 231 50.94 -24.96 34.68
C LYS A 231 52.47 -25.22 34.52
N PRO A 232 53.04 -26.06 33.60
CA PRO A 232 52.63 -26.26 32.18
C PRO A 232 52.99 -27.63 31.48
N VAL A 233 52.89 -27.65 30.13
CA VAL A 233 53.60 -28.50 29.11
C VAL A 233 52.94 -29.81 28.55
N GLU A 234 52.53 -29.70 27.27
CA GLU A 234 52.59 -30.59 26.07
C GLU A 234 52.22 -32.12 26.02
N LYS A 235 52.10 -32.60 24.76
CA LYS A 235 51.45 -33.85 24.27
C LYS A 235 52.43 -35.04 24.12
N PRO A 236 51.93 -36.24 23.74
CA PRO A 236 52.07 -36.65 22.32
C PRO A 236 50.80 -37.29 21.70
N VAL A 237 50.95 -37.82 20.47
CA VAL A 237 49.90 -38.25 19.51
C VAL A 237 50.24 -39.63 18.95
N GLU A 238 49.26 -40.47 18.59
CA GLU A 238 49.37 -41.35 17.42
C GLU A 238 48.00 -41.77 16.81
N LYS A 239 48.02 -42.22 15.56
CA LYS A 239 46.91 -42.48 14.57
C LYS A 239 47.29 -43.77 13.78
N PRO A 240 46.70 -44.19 12.62
CA PRO A 240 45.65 -43.66 11.72
C PRO A 240 44.46 -44.68 11.52
N VAL A 241 43.41 -44.55 10.68
CA VAL A 241 43.22 -44.33 9.22
C VAL A 241 41.71 -44.09 8.97
N GLU A 242 41.16 -43.59 7.84
CA GLU A 242 41.18 -42.23 7.25
C GLU A 242 39.85 -42.04 6.41
N LYS A 243 39.83 -42.02 5.06
CA LYS A 243 38.67 -41.68 4.18
C LYS A 243 38.97 -42.00 2.68
N PRO A 244 38.00 -42.10 1.72
CA PRO A 244 37.50 -40.94 0.89
C PRO A 244 36.06 -41.16 0.29
N ALA A 245 35.52 -40.47 -0.74
CA ALA A 245 35.32 -39.03 -1.04
C ALA A 245 34.19 -38.86 -2.14
N GLU A 246 34.04 -37.68 -2.75
CA GLU A 246 32.84 -37.10 -3.43
C GLU A 246 32.41 -37.55 -4.87
N LYS A 247 31.10 -37.34 -5.18
CA LYS A 247 30.36 -36.91 -6.43
C LYS A 247 30.98 -37.05 -7.85
N PRO A 248 30.18 -37.35 -8.93
CA PRO A 248 29.41 -36.31 -9.68
C PRO A 248 28.12 -36.77 -10.45
N LEU A 249 27.57 -35.89 -11.31
CA LEU A 249 26.43 -36.08 -12.27
C LEU A 249 26.84 -36.88 -13.54
N GLU A 250 25.90 -37.60 -14.20
CA GLU A 250 25.32 -37.27 -15.53
C GLU A 250 24.50 -38.40 -16.23
N LYS A 251 23.38 -37.97 -16.86
CA LYS A 251 22.71 -38.34 -18.15
C LYS A 251 22.82 -39.72 -18.88
N SER A 252 21.63 -40.12 -19.38
CA SER A 252 21.25 -40.67 -20.72
C SER A 252 21.59 -42.10 -21.20
N SER A 253 20.53 -42.87 -21.51
CA SER A 253 20.22 -43.61 -22.77
C SER A 253 18.98 -44.50 -22.49
N GLU A 254 17.84 -44.46 -23.19
CA GLU A 254 17.49 -44.65 -24.62
C GLU A 254 17.58 -46.09 -25.17
N ALA A 255 16.40 -46.59 -25.57
CA ALA A 255 16.03 -47.54 -26.64
C ALA A 255 15.34 -48.84 -26.16
N THR A 256 14.36 -49.48 -26.82
CA THR A 256 13.31 -49.25 -27.86
C THR A 256 12.61 -50.64 -27.99
N THR A 257 11.50 -50.77 -28.75
CA THR A 257 10.83 -52.01 -29.22
C THR A 257 9.97 -52.82 -28.21
N GLU A 258 8.81 -53.42 -28.55
CA GLU A 258 7.85 -53.20 -29.65
C GLU A 258 6.44 -53.78 -29.32
N LYS A 259 5.45 -53.53 -30.20
CA LYS A 259 4.07 -54.08 -30.23
C LYS A 259 4.05 -55.55 -30.75
N PRO A 260 2.94 -56.36 -30.77
CA PRO A 260 1.55 -56.07 -31.24
C PRO A 260 0.43 -56.61 -30.30
N LEU A 261 -0.89 -56.35 -30.39
CA LEU A 261 -1.89 -56.12 -31.45
C LEU A 261 -2.50 -57.40 -32.08
N GLU A 262 -3.76 -57.75 -31.74
CA GLU A 262 -4.87 -58.27 -32.59
C GLU A 262 -6.18 -58.45 -31.78
N LYS A 263 -7.34 -57.91 -32.23
CA LYS A 263 -8.53 -58.54 -32.90
C LYS A 263 -9.30 -59.58 -32.05
N ALA A 264 -10.63 -59.73 -32.07
CA ALA A 264 -11.76 -59.15 -32.83
C ALA A 264 -12.96 -58.99 -31.86
N ALA A 265 -13.93 -58.07 -31.96
CA ALA A 265 -14.79 -57.62 -33.07
C ALA A 265 -15.91 -58.61 -33.47
N ASP A 266 -17.14 -58.18 -33.20
CA ASP A 266 -18.43 -58.51 -33.84
C ASP A 266 -19.01 -59.93 -33.81
N LEU A 267 -20.29 -60.00 -33.43
CA LEU A 267 -21.35 -60.26 -34.42
C LEU A 267 -22.68 -59.63 -33.99
N ALA A 268 -23.43 -59.13 -34.97
CA ALA A 268 -24.59 -58.26 -34.77
C ALA A 268 -25.89 -58.88 -35.30
N LYS A 269 -26.98 -58.16 -35.01
CA LYS A 269 -28.09 -57.82 -35.94
C LYS A 269 -29.43 -58.56 -35.77
N ALA A 270 -30.48 -57.76 -36.01
CA ALA A 270 -31.88 -58.07 -36.31
C ALA A 270 -32.86 -58.24 -35.12
N ALA A 271 -34.13 -57.80 -35.21
CA ALA A 271 -34.73 -56.76 -36.06
C ALA A 271 -36.18 -56.45 -35.61
N ALA A 272 -36.50 -55.16 -35.41
CA ALA A 272 -37.80 -54.55 -35.76
C ALA A 272 -39.11 -55.02 -35.03
N PRO A 273 -40.26 -54.30 -35.18
CA PRO A 273 -41.17 -54.07 -34.04
C PRO A 273 -42.69 -54.28 -34.27
N ALA A 274 -43.47 -54.31 -33.18
CA ALA A 274 -44.87 -53.85 -33.02
C ALA A 274 -45.17 -53.82 -31.50
N LYS A 275 -45.73 -52.79 -30.86
CA LYS A 275 -47.04 -52.12 -30.98
C LYS A 275 -48.26 -52.98 -30.62
N ASP A 276 -49.16 -52.34 -29.88
CA ASP A 276 -50.49 -52.74 -29.34
C ASP A 276 -50.48 -53.05 -27.83
N ALA A 277 -51.50 -52.72 -27.02
CA ALA A 277 -52.53 -51.69 -27.12
C ALA A 277 -53.03 -51.36 -25.69
N ALA A 278 -53.72 -50.24 -25.49
CA ALA A 278 -54.28 -49.82 -24.18
C ALA A 278 -55.68 -50.44 -23.92
N PRO A 279 -56.46 -50.07 -22.88
CA PRO A 279 -56.16 -49.57 -21.53
C PRO A 279 -56.98 -50.30 -20.42
N ALA A 280 -56.91 -49.79 -19.18
CA ALA A 280 -58.09 -49.36 -18.36
C ALA A 280 -58.34 -50.03 -16.98
N LYS A 281 -58.51 -49.14 -15.97
CA LYS A 281 -59.37 -49.27 -14.76
C LYS A 281 -59.02 -50.36 -13.73
N ALA A 282 -59.45 -50.31 -12.46
CA ALA A 282 -59.82 -49.23 -11.52
C ALA A 282 -60.03 -49.88 -10.12
N GLY A 283 -60.06 -49.09 -9.06
CA GLY A 283 -60.27 -49.56 -7.67
C GLY A 283 -58.99 -49.42 -6.84
N ALA A 284 -58.84 -48.50 -5.89
CA ALA A 284 -59.68 -48.13 -4.73
C ALA A 284 -59.50 -49.09 -3.53
N ASP A 285 -59.15 -48.48 -2.39
CA ASP A 285 -59.07 -49.00 -1.01
C ASP A 285 -58.19 -50.26 -0.80
N SER A 286 -57.25 -50.30 0.14
CA SER A 286 -57.41 -49.93 1.56
C SER A 286 -56.06 -49.86 2.30
N GLN A 287 -55.93 -48.98 3.30
CA GLN A 287 -55.01 -49.22 4.42
C GLN A 287 -55.66 -50.20 5.41
N PRO A 288 -54.88 -51.10 6.05
CA PRO A 288 -54.64 -50.89 7.48
C PRO A 288 -53.23 -51.25 7.97
N THR A 289 -52.69 -50.34 8.79
CA THR A 289 -51.89 -50.51 10.02
C THR A 289 -50.98 -51.73 10.28
N THR A 290 -49.83 -51.37 10.87
CA THR A 290 -49.01 -52.11 11.87
C THR A 290 -48.24 -53.37 11.44
N THR A 291 -46.91 -53.21 11.32
CA THR A 291 -45.98 -53.57 12.42
C THR A 291 -44.57 -52.98 12.20
N LYS A 292 -43.92 -52.51 13.27
CA LYS A 292 -42.47 -52.26 13.29
C LYS A 292 -41.77 -53.62 13.39
N PRO A 293 -40.58 -53.78 12.78
CA PRO A 293 -39.40 -53.67 13.62
C PRO A 293 -38.34 -52.69 13.09
N THR A 294 -37.69 -52.04 14.05
CA THR A 294 -36.66 -51.01 13.85
C THR A 294 -35.32 -51.62 13.44
N LEU A 295 -34.71 -51.15 12.35
CA LEU A 295 -33.26 -51.14 12.20
C LEU A 295 -32.80 -49.72 11.81
N LYS A 296 -31.70 -49.28 12.43
CA LYS A 296 -31.25 -47.88 12.45
C LYS A 296 -30.45 -47.55 11.19
N ALA A 297 -30.81 -46.47 10.50
CA ALA A 297 -29.91 -45.72 9.63
C ALA A 297 -29.87 -44.28 10.13
N THR A 298 -28.67 -43.79 10.46
CA THR A 298 -28.45 -42.47 11.07
C THR A 298 -28.52 -41.37 10.01
N PRO A 299 -29.44 -40.39 10.08
CA PRO A 299 -29.39 -39.22 9.22
C PRO A 299 -28.49 -38.14 9.84
N VAL A 300 -27.22 -38.11 9.45
CA VAL A 300 -26.39 -36.91 9.62
C VAL A 300 -26.83 -35.89 8.56
N GLN A 301 -27.88 -35.13 8.87
CA GLN A 301 -28.24 -33.92 8.12
C GLN A 301 -27.89 -32.69 8.95
N LYS A 302 -26.69 -32.13 8.74
CA LYS A 302 -26.46 -30.71 9.02
C LYS A 302 -27.18 -29.90 7.94
N LYS A 303 -28.44 -29.58 8.22
CA LYS A 303 -29.19 -28.52 7.52
C LYS A 303 -28.41 -27.20 7.69
N PRO A 304 -28.26 -26.34 6.67
CA PRO A 304 -27.55 -25.07 6.83
C PRO A 304 -28.24 -24.24 7.91
N SER A 305 -27.48 -23.86 8.93
CA SER A 305 -27.96 -23.07 10.05
C SER A 305 -28.21 -21.63 9.62
N LYS A 306 -29.38 -21.08 9.96
CA LYS A 306 -29.55 -19.61 10.07
C LYS A 306 -28.39 -19.04 10.90
N PRO A 307 -27.83 -17.87 10.54
CA PRO A 307 -26.76 -17.26 11.34
C PRO A 307 -27.27 -17.02 12.77
N SER A 308 -26.58 -17.59 13.77
CA SER A 308 -26.94 -17.42 15.17
C SER A 308 -26.48 -16.06 15.68
N SER A 309 -27.42 -15.29 16.21
CA SER A 309 -27.27 -13.87 16.55
C SER A 309 -26.46 -13.59 17.83
N ASN A 310 -25.21 -14.07 17.89
CA ASN A 310 -24.25 -13.83 18.99
C ASN A 310 -22.87 -13.39 18.45
N ALA A 311 -22.83 -12.64 17.35
CA ALA A 311 -21.58 -12.05 16.86
C ALA A 311 -21.08 -10.97 17.83
N ASN A 312 -19.81 -11.02 18.24
CA ASN A 312 -19.17 -10.08 19.17
C ASN A 312 -20.04 -9.68 20.38
N PRO A 313 -20.29 -10.59 21.34
CA PRO A 313 -21.15 -10.30 22.49
C PRO A 313 -20.51 -9.33 23.50
N ALA A 314 -19.17 -9.22 23.51
CA ALA A 314 -18.44 -8.33 24.42
C ALA A 314 -18.41 -6.87 23.93
N GLY A 315 -18.35 -6.65 22.61
CA GLY A 315 -18.09 -5.34 22.02
C GLY A 315 -16.60 -4.97 22.01
N THR A 316 -15.71 -5.97 21.87
CA THR A 316 -14.25 -5.82 21.99
C THR A 316 -13.54 -6.57 20.87
N SER A 317 -12.35 -6.11 20.45
CA SER A 317 -11.52 -6.88 19.52
C SER A 317 -11.05 -8.17 20.19
N VAL A 318 -11.26 -9.30 19.52
CA VAL A 318 -10.82 -10.60 20.02
C VAL A 318 -9.39 -10.86 19.52
N PRO A 319 -8.39 -11.05 20.40
CA PRO A 319 -7.06 -11.45 19.99
C PRO A 319 -7.11 -12.90 19.47
N LEU A 320 -6.58 -13.11 18.25
CA LEU A 320 -6.59 -14.40 17.56
C LEU A 320 -5.18 -14.98 17.48
N THR A 321 -5.03 -16.22 17.92
CA THR A 321 -3.86 -17.07 17.74
C THR A 321 -4.01 -17.91 16.46
N ALA A 322 -2.97 -18.61 16.01
CA ALA A 322 -3.08 -19.49 14.84
C ALA A 322 -4.21 -20.54 14.99
N GLU A 323 -4.35 -21.12 16.18
CA GLU A 323 -5.39 -22.12 16.49
C GLU A 323 -6.79 -21.49 16.57
N SER A 324 -6.96 -20.36 17.25
CA SER A 324 -8.28 -19.73 17.35
C SER A 324 -8.71 -19.10 16.02
N PHE A 325 -7.78 -18.59 15.22
CA PHE A 325 -8.03 -18.17 13.85
C PHE A 325 -8.53 -19.33 12.98
N GLN A 326 -7.88 -20.49 13.00
CA GLN A 326 -8.34 -21.65 12.22
C GLN A 326 -9.74 -22.10 12.65
N ASN A 327 -9.99 -22.22 13.95
CA ASN A 327 -11.27 -22.73 14.47
C ASN A 327 -12.44 -21.73 14.32
N LEU A 328 -12.20 -20.44 14.59
CA LEU A 328 -13.25 -19.41 14.63
C LEU A 328 -13.45 -18.69 13.30
N VAL A 329 -12.42 -18.58 12.46
CA VAL A 329 -12.45 -17.79 11.21
C VAL A 329 -12.55 -18.69 9.99
N THR A 330 -11.62 -19.63 9.79
CA THR A 330 -11.54 -20.40 8.53
C THR A 330 -12.46 -21.62 8.49
N MET A 331 -12.68 -22.28 9.63
CA MET A 331 -13.58 -23.44 9.76
C MET A 331 -15.04 -23.06 10.05
N SER A 332 -15.30 -21.81 10.45
CA SER A 332 -16.66 -21.28 10.60
C SER A 332 -17.19 -20.74 9.25
N GLN A 333 -18.42 -20.22 9.26
CA GLN A 333 -18.95 -19.36 8.19
C GLN A 333 -19.34 -17.98 8.75
N ASP A 334 -18.92 -17.68 9.97
CA ASP A 334 -19.25 -16.43 10.63
C ASP A 334 -18.42 -15.29 10.01
N PRO A 335 -19.00 -14.11 9.80
CA PRO A 335 -18.25 -12.97 9.27
C PRO A 335 -17.29 -12.43 10.33
N TRP A 336 -16.04 -12.21 9.93
CA TRP A 336 -14.98 -11.66 10.78
C TRP A 336 -14.26 -10.51 10.08
N PHE A 337 -14.06 -9.40 10.79
CA PHE A 337 -13.24 -8.29 10.30
C PHE A 337 -11.98 -8.19 11.18
N ILE A 338 -10.81 -8.41 10.59
CA ILE A 338 -9.58 -8.70 11.34
C ILE A 338 -8.48 -7.73 10.91
N LYS A 339 -7.89 -7.00 11.88
CA LYS A 339 -6.64 -6.27 11.66
C LYS A 339 -5.44 -7.19 11.91
N PHE A 340 -4.45 -7.11 11.04
CA PHE A 340 -3.13 -7.71 11.24
C PHE A 340 -2.14 -6.58 11.52
N TYR A 341 -1.49 -6.66 12.67
CA TYR A 341 -0.69 -5.55 13.21
C TYR A 341 0.62 -6.03 13.83
N ALA A 342 1.54 -5.09 14.01
CA ALA A 342 2.75 -5.26 14.81
C ALA A 342 2.79 -4.17 15.89
N PRO A 343 3.23 -4.47 17.14
CA PRO A 343 3.11 -3.55 18.27
C PRO A 343 3.98 -2.29 18.14
N TRP A 344 5.10 -2.39 17.41
CA TRP A 344 6.02 -1.27 17.12
C TRP A 344 5.58 -0.39 15.93
N CYS A 345 4.55 -0.79 15.19
CA CYS A 345 4.13 -0.06 13.99
C CYS A 345 3.27 1.16 14.37
N HIS A 346 3.80 2.37 14.21
CA HIS A 346 3.09 3.62 14.52
C HIS A 346 1.73 3.72 13.82
N HIS A 347 1.60 3.32 12.55
CA HIS A 347 0.31 3.31 11.85
C HIS A 347 -0.70 2.32 12.45
N CYS A 348 -0.24 1.23 13.10
CA CYS A 348 -1.11 0.32 13.84
C CYS A 348 -1.56 0.93 15.17
N GLN A 349 -0.66 1.63 15.87
CA GLN A 349 -0.95 2.33 17.12
C GLN A 349 -1.98 3.45 16.91
N ALA A 350 -1.79 4.30 15.91
CA ALA A 350 -2.73 5.37 15.55
C ALA A 350 -4.14 4.85 15.17
N MET A 351 -4.23 3.64 14.60
CA MET A 351 -5.50 3.00 14.24
C MET A 351 -6.17 2.25 15.43
N ALA A 352 -5.41 1.90 16.47
CA ALA A 352 -5.90 1.12 17.60
C ALA A 352 -7.15 1.70 18.30
N PRO A 353 -7.25 3.01 18.61
CA PRO A 353 -8.47 3.56 19.24
C PRO A 353 -9.71 3.43 18.34
N ASN A 354 -9.60 3.75 17.05
CA ASN A 354 -10.69 3.60 16.08
C ASN A 354 -11.14 2.14 15.97
N TRP A 355 -10.20 1.18 16.01
CA TRP A 355 -10.52 -0.25 15.98
C TRP A 355 -11.25 -0.73 17.24
N ALA A 356 -10.87 -0.21 18.41
CA ALA A 356 -11.54 -0.52 19.67
C ALA A 356 -12.96 0.11 19.74
N GLN A 357 -13.16 1.28 19.13
CA GLN A 357 -14.48 1.90 18.98
C GLN A 357 -15.37 1.12 17.98
N LEU A 358 -14.84 0.73 16.83
CA LEU A 358 -15.50 -0.15 15.85
C LEU A 358 -15.99 -1.46 16.52
N ALA A 359 -15.16 -2.06 17.37
CA ALA A 359 -15.52 -3.26 18.12
C ALA A 359 -16.75 -3.07 19.02
N LYS A 360 -16.93 -1.87 19.60
CA LYS A 360 -18.08 -1.52 20.43
C LYS A 360 -19.34 -1.28 19.59
N GLU A 361 -19.22 -0.59 18.46
CA GLU A 361 -20.36 -0.31 17.57
C GLU A 361 -20.90 -1.55 16.84
N MET A 362 -20.00 -2.50 16.54
CA MET A 362 -20.35 -3.77 15.89
C MET A 362 -20.74 -4.88 16.89
N LYS A 363 -20.91 -4.55 18.18
CA LYS A 363 -21.40 -5.46 19.21
C LYS A 363 -22.75 -6.07 18.81
N GLY A 364 -22.88 -7.39 18.91
CA GLY A 364 -24.07 -8.13 18.47
C GLY A 364 -24.24 -8.29 16.95
N LYS A 365 -23.40 -7.63 16.13
CA LYS A 365 -23.55 -7.56 14.66
C LYS A 365 -22.46 -8.29 13.90
N LEU A 366 -21.18 -8.00 14.19
CA LEU A 366 -20.02 -8.51 13.45
C LEU A 366 -18.86 -8.82 14.40
N ASN A 367 -18.20 -9.96 14.19
CA ASN A 367 -16.99 -10.32 14.94
C ASN A 367 -15.82 -9.44 14.47
N ILE A 368 -15.21 -8.65 15.37
CA ILE A 368 -13.92 -7.99 15.07
C ILE A 368 -12.80 -8.72 15.79
N GLY A 369 -11.74 -9.03 15.05
CA GLY A 369 -10.55 -9.71 15.54
C GLY A 369 -9.28 -8.87 15.40
N GLU A 370 -8.23 -9.30 16.09
CA GLU A 370 -6.88 -8.76 15.90
C GLU A 370 -5.82 -9.85 15.98
N VAL A 371 -4.85 -9.80 15.07
CA VAL A 371 -3.72 -10.73 15.01
C VAL A 371 -2.43 -9.96 15.16
N ASN A 372 -1.66 -10.27 16.21
CA ASN A 372 -0.32 -9.73 16.42
C ASN A 372 0.69 -10.56 15.61
N CYS A 373 1.20 -10.01 14.52
CA CYS A 373 2.13 -10.69 13.62
C CYS A 373 3.56 -10.84 14.18
N GLU A 374 3.90 -10.17 15.27
CA GLU A 374 5.15 -10.40 16.00
C GLU A 374 5.09 -11.77 16.71
N ALA A 375 3.96 -12.07 17.36
CA ALA A 375 3.70 -13.35 18.01
C ALA A 375 3.36 -14.45 17.00
N GLU A 376 2.46 -14.16 16.05
CA GLU A 376 1.88 -15.12 15.10
C GLU A 376 2.46 -14.96 13.68
N SER A 377 3.79 -14.87 13.59
CA SER A 377 4.50 -14.61 12.33
C SER A 377 4.30 -15.65 11.23
N ARG A 378 3.86 -16.88 11.56
CA ARG A 378 3.49 -17.92 10.59
C ARG A 378 2.14 -17.61 9.94
N LEU A 379 1.10 -17.39 10.74
CA LEU A 379 -0.24 -17.01 10.28
C LEU A 379 -0.18 -15.80 9.33
N CYS A 380 0.60 -14.77 9.70
CA CYS A 380 0.75 -13.57 8.87
C CYS A 380 1.49 -13.81 7.54
N LYS A 381 2.36 -14.82 7.46
CA LYS A 381 2.98 -15.27 6.19
C LYS A 381 2.01 -16.11 5.36
N ASP A 382 1.25 -17.01 5.98
CA ASP A 382 0.26 -17.85 5.30
C ASP A 382 -0.88 -17.01 4.70
N VAL A 383 -1.23 -15.89 5.35
CA VAL A 383 -2.17 -14.88 4.85
C VAL A 383 -1.54 -13.96 3.78
N HIS A 384 -0.24 -14.10 3.48
CA HIS A 384 0.50 -13.34 2.45
C HIS A 384 0.39 -11.81 2.61
N LEU A 385 0.55 -11.31 3.83
CA LEU A 385 0.48 -9.87 4.10
C LEU A 385 1.66 -9.13 3.45
N ARG A 386 1.36 -7.99 2.81
CA ARG A 386 2.36 -7.13 2.13
C ARG A 386 2.97 -6.08 3.06
N GLY A 387 2.34 -5.78 4.19
CA GLY A 387 2.78 -4.77 5.16
C GLY A 387 1.82 -4.68 6.36
N TYR A 388 1.99 -3.65 7.19
CA TYR A 388 1.16 -3.39 8.38
C TYR A 388 0.74 -1.92 8.46
N PRO A 389 -0.48 -1.60 8.96
CA PRO A 389 -1.59 -2.52 9.18
C PRO A 389 -2.28 -2.92 7.85
N THR A 390 -2.46 -4.23 7.66
CA THR A 390 -3.40 -4.78 6.66
C THR A 390 -4.64 -5.25 7.40
N ILE A 391 -5.81 -5.00 6.83
CA ILE A 391 -7.11 -5.32 7.42
C ILE A 391 -7.87 -6.17 6.42
N LEU A 392 -8.37 -7.31 6.86
CA LEU A 392 -9.07 -8.26 6.00
C LEU A 392 -10.44 -8.60 6.57
N PHE A 393 -11.43 -8.66 5.68
CA PHE A 393 -12.71 -9.29 5.97
C PHE A 393 -12.65 -10.77 5.58
N PHE A 394 -13.15 -11.65 6.44
CA PHE A 394 -13.20 -13.09 6.24
C PHE A 394 -14.62 -13.61 6.39
N ARG A 395 -14.91 -14.67 5.64
CA ARG A 395 -16.10 -15.51 5.81
C ARG A 395 -15.70 -16.95 5.47
N GLY A 396 -15.38 -17.73 6.49
CA GLY A 396 -14.74 -19.03 6.30
C GLY A 396 -13.38 -18.91 5.60
N GLY A 397 -13.18 -19.73 4.56
CA GLY A 397 -11.93 -19.74 3.78
C GLY A 397 -11.73 -18.58 2.81
N GLU A 398 -12.75 -17.76 2.56
CA GLU A 398 -12.68 -16.64 1.62
C GLU A 398 -12.43 -15.31 2.34
N ARG A 399 -11.69 -14.40 1.69
CA ARG A 399 -11.21 -13.15 2.28
C ARG A 399 -11.08 -12.01 1.27
N VAL A 400 -11.23 -10.77 1.75
CA VAL A 400 -11.04 -9.53 0.96
C VAL A 400 -10.25 -8.52 1.78
N GLU A 401 -9.33 -7.80 1.11
CA GLU A 401 -8.51 -6.75 1.71
C GLU A 401 -9.26 -5.42 1.73
N TYR A 402 -9.20 -4.72 2.87
CA TYR A 402 -9.81 -3.40 3.03
C TYR A 402 -8.80 -2.31 2.66
N GLU A 403 -9.07 -1.61 1.55
CA GLU A 403 -8.21 -0.55 1.00
C GLU A 403 -8.71 0.88 1.31
N GLY A 404 -9.74 1.01 2.17
CA GLY A 404 -10.34 2.30 2.53
C GLY A 404 -9.55 3.12 3.56
N LEU A 405 -10.08 4.31 3.89
CA LEU A 405 -9.54 5.18 4.94
C LEU A 405 -9.68 4.52 6.32
N ARG A 406 -8.77 4.82 7.24
CA ARG A 406 -8.71 4.17 8.57
C ARG A 406 -9.49 4.93 9.67
N GLY A 407 -10.49 5.71 9.26
CA GLY A 407 -11.41 6.40 10.16
C GLY A 407 -12.49 5.46 10.71
N LEU A 408 -13.06 5.80 11.87
CA LEU A 408 -14.15 5.02 12.47
C LEU A 408 -15.36 4.92 11.52
N GLY A 409 -15.81 6.05 10.96
CA GLY A 409 -16.95 6.08 10.04
C GLY A 409 -16.74 5.23 8.79
N ASP A 410 -15.53 5.23 8.23
CA ASP A 410 -15.17 4.41 7.07
C ASP A 410 -15.24 2.91 7.39
N PHE A 411 -14.66 2.50 8.53
CA PHE A 411 -14.74 1.11 9.00
C PHE A 411 -16.18 0.67 9.26
N VAL A 412 -17.00 1.51 9.90
CA VAL A 412 -18.41 1.21 10.20
C VAL A 412 -19.23 1.12 8.91
N SER A 413 -18.99 2.02 7.94
CA SER A 413 -19.65 1.97 6.64
C SER A 413 -19.34 0.69 5.87
N PHE A 414 -18.08 0.24 5.89
CA PHE A 414 -17.64 -1.00 5.26
C PHE A 414 -18.19 -2.23 6.01
N ALA A 415 -18.13 -2.23 7.34
CA ALA A 415 -18.64 -3.32 8.17
C ALA A 415 -20.14 -3.56 7.95
N ASN A 416 -20.96 -2.49 7.85
CA ASN A 416 -22.37 -2.61 7.52
C ASN A 416 -22.59 -3.17 6.10
N LYS A 417 -21.89 -2.62 5.08
CA LYS A 417 -21.95 -3.14 3.71
C LYS A 417 -21.54 -4.62 3.61
N ALA A 418 -20.52 -5.04 4.37
CA ALA A 418 -20.05 -6.42 4.42
C ALA A 418 -21.09 -7.37 5.05
N MET A 419 -21.86 -6.89 6.03
CA MET A 419 -22.94 -7.65 6.66
C MET A 419 -24.15 -7.83 5.73
N ASP A 420 -24.50 -6.83 4.93
CA ASP A 420 -25.58 -6.94 3.93
C ASP A 420 -25.26 -8.00 2.87
N VAL A 421 -24.04 -7.95 2.32
CA VAL A 421 -23.48 -8.95 1.41
C VAL A 421 -23.47 -10.34 2.06
N GLY A 422 -23.19 -10.41 3.36
CA GLY A 422 -23.18 -11.64 4.14
C GLY A 422 -24.52 -12.36 4.30
N GLN A 423 -25.65 -11.79 3.84
CA GLN A 423 -26.96 -12.43 3.83
C GLN A 423 -27.21 -13.31 2.58
N GLY A 424 -26.27 -13.30 1.61
CA GLY A 424 -26.38 -14.01 0.34
C GLY A 424 -26.98 -13.16 -0.77
N VAL A 425 -27.10 -13.72 -1.97
CA VAL A 425 -27.62 -13.00 -3.14
C VAL A 425 -29.15 -12.87 -3.03
N LYS A 426 -29.63 -11.64 -2.77
CA LYS A 426 -31.07 -11.36 -2.67
C LYS A 426 -31.77 -11.61 -4.00
N ASP A 427 -32.93 -12.25 -3.94
CA ASP A 427 -33.90 -12.27 -5.03
C ASP A 427 -34.70 -10.96 -5.08
N VAL A 428 -35.01 -10.50 -6.29
CA VAL A 428 -35.52 -9.14 -6.52
C VAL A 428 -36.60 -9.11 -7.61
N ASP A 429 -37.77 -8.59 -7.22
CA ASP A 429 -38.91 -8.30 -8.10
C ASP A 429 -38.75 -6.99 -8.88
N VAL A 430 -39.60 -6.77 -9.90
CA VAL A 430 -39.61 -5.54 -10.74
C VAL A 430 -39.66 -4.25 -9.92
N ALA A 431 -40.49 -4.21 -8.87
CA ALA A 431 -40.67 -3.04 -8.02
C ALA A 431 -39.43 -2.78 -7.14
N GLU A 432 -38.93 -3.83 -6.48
CA GLU A 432 -37.71 -3.74 -5.68
C GLU A 432 -36.48 -3.38 -6.53
N PHE A 433 -36.38 -3.92 -7.76
CA PHE A 433 -35.30 -3.61 -8.67
C PHE A 433 -35.29 -2.12 -9.05
N LYS A 434 -36.47 -1.53 -9.27
CA LYS A 434 -36.59 -0.09 -9.52
C LYS A 434 -36.15 0.75 -8.30
N GLU A 435 -36.52 0.34 -7.08
CA GLU A 435 -36.02 1.00 -5.87
C GLU A 435 -34.50 0.88 -5.71
N LEU A 436 -33.90 -0.24 -6.13
CA LEU A 436 -32.46 -0.40 -6.13
C LEU A 436 -31.80 0.50 -7.18
N GLU A 437 -32.34 0.62 -8.39
CA GLU A 437 -31.84 1.54 -9.43
C GLU A 437 -31.92 3.02 -9.04
N GLU A 438 -32.78 3.38 -8.09
CA GLU A 438 -32.86 4.74 -7.52
C GLU A 438 -31.88 4.98 -6.35
N LYS A 439 -31.38 3.92 -5.70
CA LYS A 439 -30.51 3.98 -4.51
C LYS A 439 -29.03 3.66 -4.81
N GLU A 440 -28.76 2.77 -5.76
CA GLU A 440 -27.44 2.21 -6.06
C GLU A 440 -27.06 2.56 -7.51
N ASP A 441 -25.93 3.25 -7.73
CA ASP A 441 -25.47 3.59 -9.10
C ASP A 441 -25.03 2.34 -9.91
N VAL A 442 -24.68 1.22 -9.24
CA VAL A 442 -24.18 -0.03 -9.86
C VAL A 442 -24.82 -1.28 -9.26
N ILE A 443 -25.51 -2.06 -10.10
CA ILE A 443 -26.20 -3.29 -9.70
C ILE A 443 -25.85 -4.42 -10.68
N PHE A 444 -25.25 -5.49 -10.18
CA PHE A 444 -25.09 -6.74 -10.92
C PHE A 444 -26.36 -7.59 -10.77
N VAL A 445 -26.91 -8.03 -11.90
CA VAL A 445 -28.16 -8.81 -11.96
C VAL A 445 -27.89 -10.16 -12.62
N TYR A 446 -28.12 -11.23 -11.87
CA TYR A 446 -28.06 -12.61 -12.34
C TYR A 446 -29.47 -13.11 -12.69
N PHE A 447 -29.71 -13.27 -13.99
CA PHE A 447 -30.93 -13.81 -14.55
C PHE A 447 -30.85 -15.33 -14.58
N TYR A 448 -31.75 -15.97 -13.82
CA TYR A 448 -31.82 -17.42 -13.66
C TYR A 448 -33.20 -17.96 -14.07
N ASP A 449 -33.24 -19.24 -14.43
CA ASP A 449 -34.46 -19.99 -14.77
C ASP A 449 -34.56 -21.26 -13.92
N HIS A 450 -35.70 -21.96 -13.95
CA HIS A 450 -35.93 -23.23 -13.25
C HIS A 450 -34.91 -24.35 -13.58
N ALA A 451 -34.21 -24.25 -14.71
CA ALA A 451 -33.14 -25.18 -15.11
C ALA A 451 -31.75 -24.85 -14.49
N THR A 452 -31.61 -23.74 -13.76
CA THR A 452 -30.32 -23.30 -13.19
C THR A 452 -29.93 -24.16 -11.99
N THR A 453 -28.66 -24.56 -11.89
CA THR A 453 -28.24 -25.55 -10.88
C THR A 453 -27.82 -24.89 -9.56
N SER A 454 -27.81 -25.66 -8.47
CA SER A 454 -27.27 -25.21 -7.18
C SER A 454 -25.78 -24.82 -7.25
N GLU A 455 -25.01 -25.40 -8.18
CA GLU A 455 -23.61 -25.03 -8.41
C GLU A 455 -23.46 -23.60 -8.92
N ASP A 456 -24.40 -23.15 -9.77
CA ASP A 456 -24.40 -21.79 -10.32
C ASP A 456 -24.64 -20.75 -9.20
N PHE A 457 -25.58 -21.03 -8.28
CA PHE A 457 -25.81 -20.18 -7.11
C PHE A 457 -24.63 -20.18 -6.13
N ILE A 458 -23.99 -21.33 -5.89
CA ILE A 458 -22.78 -21.39 -5.04
C ILE A 458 -21.63 -20.59 -5.68
N ALA A 459 -21.45 -20.66 -7.00
CA ALA A 459 -20.44 -19.85 -7.69
C ALA A 459 -20.76 -18.34 -7.60
N LEU A 460 -22.03 -17.98 -7.67
CA LEU A 460 -22.52 -16.61 -7.52
C LEU A 460 -22.30 -16.06 -6.10
N GLU A 461 -22.55 -16.88 -5.07
CA GLU A 461 -22.35 -16.49 -3.66
C GLU A 461 -20.89 -16.18 -3.33
N ARG A 462 -19.91 -16.87 -3.94
CA ARG A 462 -18.47 -16.57 -3.75
C ARG A 462 -18.08 -15.18 -4.24
N LEU A 463 -18.71 -14.68 -5.31
CA LEU A 463 -18.44 -13.35 -5.86
C LEU A 463 -18.85 -12.22 -4.89
N THR A 464 -19.82 -12.49 -4.00
CA THR A 464 -20.41 -11.46 -3.12
C THR A 464 -19.36 -10.75 -2.28
N LEU A 465 -18.41 -11.49 -1.68
CA LEU A 465 -17.35 -10.92 -0.84
C LEU A 465 -16.47 -9.92 -1.59
N SER A 466 -16.06 -10.25 -2.82
CA SER A 466 -15.20 -9.37 -3.64
C SER A 466 -15.91 -8.10 -4.12
N LEU A 467 -17.23 -7.98 -3.93
CA LEU A 467 -18.01 -6.81 -4.32
C LEU A 467 -18.32 -5.87 -3.14
N ILE A 468 -17.93 -6.24 -1.91
CA ILE A 468 -18.15 -5.41 -0.71
C ILE A 468 -17.58 -4.02 -0.92
N GLY A 469 -18.42 -2.99 -0.80
CA GLY A 469 -18.02 -1.59 -0.99
C GLY A 469 -18.04 -1.10 -2.44
N HIS A 470 -18.09 -2.00 -3.43
CA HIS A 470 -18.03 -1.67 -4.85
C HIS A 470 -19.42 -1.69 -5.52
N ALA A 471 -20.17 -2.79 -5.40
CA ALA A 471 -21.46 -2.95 -6.08
C ALA A 471 -22.37 -3.97 -5.40
N LYS A 472 -23.68 -3.89 -5.66
CA LYS A 472 -24.66 -4.87 -5.17
C LYS A 472 -24.87 -5.99 -6.18
N LEU A 473 -24.92 -7.24 -5.71
CA LEU A 473 -25.25 -8.42 -6.53
C LEU A 473 -26.63 -8.94 -6.14
N VAL A 474 -27.52 -9.05 -7.12
CA VAL A 474 -28.89 -9.56 -6.98
C VAL A 474 -29.20 -10.61 -8.03
N LYS A 475 -30.23 -11.42 -7.79
CA LYS A 475 -30.76 -12.40 -8.75
C LYS A 475 -32.23 -12.14 -9.02
N THR A 476 -32.72 -12.62 -10.16
CA THR A 476 -34.14 -12.52 -10.54
C THR A 476 -34.48 -13.57 -11.61
N ASP A 477 -35.71 -14.08 -11.58
CA ASP A 477 -36.35 -14.89 -12.62
C ASP A 477 -37.45 -14.10 -13.37
N SER A 478 -37.61 -12.81 -13.08
CA SER A 478 -38.72 -12.00 -13.60
C SER A 478 -38.65 -11.81 -15.13
N SER A 479 -39.65 -12.34 -15.84
CA SER A 479 -39.80 -12.20 -17.29
C SER A 479 -39.88 -10.74 -17.75
N VAL A 480 -40.52 -9.86 -16.96
CA VAL A 480 -40.65 -8.43 -17.26
C VAL A 480 -39.28 -7.74 -17.26
N LEU A 481 -38.39 -8.11 -16.34
CA LEU A 481 -37.01 -7.60 -16.33
C LEU A 481 -36.20 -8.19 -17.50
N ALA A 482 -36.40 -9.47 -17.83
CA ALA A 482 -35.75 -10.10 -18.97
C ALA A 482 -36.13 -9.42 -20.30
N GLU A 483 -37.42 -9.09 -20.50
CA GLU A 483 -37.89 -8.32 -21.66
C GLU A 483 -37.30 -6.92 -21.71
N ARG A 484 -37.30 -6.18 -20.59
CA ARG A 484 -36.67 -4.84 -20.47
C ARG A 484 -35.19 -4.87 -20.90
N PHE A 485 -34.45 -5.88 -20.46
CA PHE A 485 -33.04 -6.07 -20.78
C PHE A 485 -32.79 -6.94 -22.03
N LYS A 486 -33.82 -7.26 -22.82
CA LYS A 486 -33.73 -8.01 -24.09
C LYS A 486 -32.99 -9.34 -23.95
N ILE A 487 -33.18 -10.04 -22.82
CA ILE A 487 -32.53 -11.30 -22.49
C ILE A 487 -33.32 -12.45 -23.11
N THR A 488 -32.70 -13.13 -24.08
CA THR A 488 -33.27 -14.29 -24.78
C THR A 488 -32.59 -15.61 -24.43
N THR A 489 -31.51 -15.56 -23.66
CA THR A 489 -30.66 -16.72 -23.32
C THR A 489 -30.38 -16.74 -21.83
N TRP A 490 -30.40 -17.93 -21.24
CA TRP A 490 -30.34 -18.17 -19.79
C TRP A 490 -29.33 -19.28 -19.47
N PRO A 491 -28.64 -19.24 -18.30
CA PRO A 491 -28.59 -18.11 -17.37
C PRO A 491 -27.76 -16.93 -17.94
N ARG A 492 -27.97 -15.72 -17.42
CA ARG A 492 -27.29 -14.51 -17.91
C ARG A 492 -26.88 -13.58 -16.78
N LEU A 493 -25.69 -13.01 -16.85
CA LEU A 493 -25.21 -11.97 -15.93
C LEU A 493 -25.07 -10.65 -16.69
N LEU A 494 -25.56 -9.57 -16.09
CA LEU A 494 -25.33 -8.21 -16.54
C LEU A 494 -25.05 -7.28 -15.36
N VAL A 495 -24.54 -6.09 -15.66
CA VAL A 495 -24.51 -4.96 -14.74
C VAL A 495 -25.41 -3.86 -15.28
N SER A 496 -26.36 -3.37 -14.47
CA SER A 496 -27.04 -2.11 -14.70
C SER A 496 -26.21 -1.02 -14.03
N ARG A 497 -25.64 -0.12 -14.84
CA ARG A 497 -25.03 1.12 -14.35
C ARG A 497 -25.92 2.26 -14.80
N ASP A 498 -26.55 2.96 -13.86
CA ASP A 498 -27.45 4.07 -14.16
C ASP A 498 -28.58 3.70 -15.15
N GLY A 499 -29.11 2.47 -15.04
CA GLY A 499 -30.11 1.92 -15.96
C GLY A 499 -29.57 1.42 -17.30
N ARG A 500 -28.26 1.53 -17.57
CA ARG A 500 -27.63 0.98 -18.78
C ARG A 500 -27.05 -0.42 -18.55
N PRO A 501 -27.53 -1.45 -19.26
CA PRO A 501 -27.02 -2.81 -19.13
C PRO A 501 -25.69 -3.00 -19.88
N THR A 502 -24.70 -3.56 -19.22
CA THR A 502 -23.52 -4.19 -19.84
C THR A 502 -23.56 -5.69 -19.55
N TYR A 503 -23.52 -6.53 -20.58
CA TYR A 503 -23.69 -8.00 -20.43
C TYR A 503 -22.34 -8.71 -20.32
N TYR A 504 -22.27 -9.75 -19.50
CA TYR A 504 -21.14 -10.65 -19.49
C TYR A 504 -21.17 -11.59 -20.70
N THR A 505 -20.12 -11.59 -21.52
CA THR A 505 -20.03 -12.40 -22.75
C THR A 505 -19.44 -13.78 -22.49
N ALA A 506 -20.13 -14.60 -21.69
CA ALA A 506 -19.81 -16.02 -21.54
C ALA A 506 -19.91 -16.75 -22.90
N LEU A 507 -18.98 -17.67 -23.16
CA LEU A 507 -18.96 -18.52 -24.37
C LEU A 507 -19.68 -19.86 -24.11
N ALA A 508 -19.56 -20.38 -22.89
CA ALA A 508 -20.26 -21.58 -22.42
C ALA A 508 -20.87 -21.35 -21.02
N PRO A 509 -21.91 -22.11 -20.60
CA PRO A 509 -22.47 -22.03 -19.25
C PRO A 509 -21.41 -22.24 -18.15
N GLN A 510 -20.37 -23.04 -18.40
CA GLN A 510 -19.28 -23.25 -17.46
C GLN A 510 -18.47 -21.97 -17.17
N ASP A 511 -18.40 -21.01 -18.10
CA ASP A 511 -17.72 -19.72 -17.85
C ASP A 511 -18.44 -18.91 -16.77
N MET A 512 -19.76 -19.09 -16.60
CA MET A 512 -20.55 -18.46 -15.52
C MET A 512 -20.18 -19.00 -14.13
N ARG A 513 -19.63 -20.22 -14.06
CA ARG A 513 -19.15 -20.86 -12.81
C ARG A 513 -17.68 -20.53 -12.51
N ASP A 514 -16.94 -20.00 -13.49
CA ASP A 514 -15.53 -19.62 -13.30
C ASP A 514 -15.44 -18.26 -12.60
N PHE A 515 -15.42 -18.33 -11.27
CA PHE A 515 -15.24 -17.19 -10.36
C PHE A 515 -14.17 -16.19 -10.85
N ARG A 516 -13.03 -16.65 -11.39
CA ARG A 516 -11.95 -15.74 -11.81
C ARG A 516 -12.31 -14.95 -13.07
N LYS A 517 -12.93 -15.59 -14.06
CA LYS A 517 -13.37 -14.90 -15.28
C LYS A 517 -14.51 -13.93 -15.00
N VAL A 518 -15.46 -14.34 -14.17
CA VAL A 518 -16.59 -13.48 -13.79
C VAL A 518 -16.10 -12.31 -12.95
N LEU A 519 -15.30 -12.54 -11.90
CA LEU A 519 -14.74 -11.47 -11.06
C LEU A 519 -13.90 -10.48 -11.87
N HIS A 520 -13.02 -10.95 -12.76
CA HIS A 520 -12.21 -10.07 -13.59
C HIS A 520 -13.08 -9.17 -14.49
N TRP A 521 -14.16 -9.72 -15.06
CA TRP A 521 -15.13 -8.91 -15.79
C TRP A 521 -15.86 -7.93 -14.86
N MET A 522 -16.33 -8.36 -13.68
CA MET A 522 -17.00 -7.49 -12.71
C MET A 522 -16.11 -6.32 -12.30
N GLN A 523 -14.82 -6.56 -12.01
CA GLN A 523 -13.83 -5.52 -11.73
C GLN A 523 -13.69 -4.51 -12.87
N SER A 524 -13.80 -4.93 -14.14
CA SER A 524 -13.75 -3.99 -15.27
C SER A 524 -14.99 -3.10 -15.42
N VAL A 525 -16.09 -3.37 -14.69
CA VAL A 525 -17.37 -2.66 -14.82
C VAL A 525 -18.06 -2.32 -13.48
N TRP A 526 -17.43 -2.52 -12.33
CA TRP A 526 -18.02 -2.28 -11.00
C TRP A 526 -18.07 -0.81 -10.59
N LEU A 527 -17.38 0.09 -11.31
CA LEU A 527 -17.43 1.53 -11.06
C LEU A 527 -18.67 2.13 -11.75
N PRO A 528 -19.38 3.07 -11.10
CA PRO A 528 -20.44 3.84 -11.74
C PRO A 528 -19.89 4.66 -12.91
N ILE A 529 -20.77 5.22 -13.73
CA ILE A 529 -20.36 5.92 -14.96
C ILE A 529 -19.56 7.19 -14.63
N VAL A 530 -19.81 7.80 -13.47
CA VAL A 530 -19.05 8.93 -12.92
C VAL A 530 -18.76 8.66 -11.43
N PRO A 531 -17.70 7.90 -11.10
CA PRO A 531 -17.31 7.61 -9.73
C PRO A 531 -16.69 8.84 -9.05
N GLU A 532 -16.75 8.82 -7.72
CA GLU A 532 -15.94 9.72 -6.89
C GLU A 532 -14.47 9.26 -6.92
N LEU A 533 -13.56 10.20 -7.17
CA LEU A 533 -12.12 9.98 -7.12
C LEU A 533 -11.67 10.02 -5.65
N THR A 534 -11.20 8.87 -5.16
CA THR A 534 -10.70 8.67 -3.80
C THR A 534 -9.28 8.11 -3.85
N ALA A 535 -8.59 8.08 -2.71
CA ALA A 535 -7.22 7.57 -2.67
C ALA A 535 -7.08 6.12 -3.17
N SER A 536 -8.07 5.26 -2.88
CA SER A 536 -8.04 3.83 -3.23
C SER A 536 -8.30 3.57 -4.72
N ASN A 537 -9.34 4.18 -5.30
CA ASN A 537 -9.71 3.96 -6.71
C ASN A 537 -8.97 4.87 -7.71
N SER A 538 -8.17 5.83 -7.25
CA SER A 538 -7.46 6.83 -8.06
C SER A 538 -6.74 6.25 -9.29
N LYS A 539 -5.98 5.17 -9.11
CA LYS A 539 -5.23 4.49 -10.18
C LYS A 539 -6.13 3.80 -11.19
N GLU A 540 -7.16 3.10 -10.73
CA GLU A 540 -8.11 2.39 -11.61
C GLU A 540 -8.89 3.37 -12.52
N ILE A 541 -9.17 4.56 -12.00
CA ILE A 541 -9.82 5.64 -12.74
C ILE A 541 -8.86 6.34 -13.71
N MET A 542 -7.63 6.66 -13.29
CA MET A 542 -6.72 7.54 -14.05
C MET A 542 -5.69 6.84 -14.95
N ASP A 543 -5.18 5.66 -14.59
CA ASP A 543 -4.11 5.00 -15.34
C ASP A 543 -4.60 4.55 -16.73
N GLY A 544 -3.84 4.85 -17.78
CA GLY A 544 -4.14 4.46 -19.16
C GLY A 544 -5.29 5.20 -19.84
N LYS A 545 -5.95 6.16 -19.16
CA LYS A 545 -7.18 6.83 -19.61
C LYS A 545 -7.02 8.35 -19.69
N LEU A 546 -7.83 8.99 -20.53
CA LEU A 546 -8.10 10.42 -20.45
C LEU A 546 -9.29 10.63 -19.53
N VAL A 547 -9.09 11.22 -18.35
CA VAL A 547 -10.17 11.38 -17.36
C VAL A 547 -10.73 12.79 -17.40
N VAL A 548 -12.01 12.92 -17.74
CA VAL A 548 -12.80 14.12 -17.46
C VAL A 548 -13.09 14.15 -15.97
N LEU A 549 -12.30 14.92 -15.22
CA LEU A 549 -12.41 15.06 -13.78
C LEU A 549 -13.14 16.36 -13.43
N ALA A 550 -14.33 16.23 -12.85
CA ALA A 550 -15.06 17.37 -12.30
C ALA A 550 -14.65 17.65 -10.85
N ILE A 551 -14.38 18.91 -10.54
CA ILE A 551 -14.08 19.40 -9.20
C ILE A 551 -15.34 20.08 -8.68
N LEU A 552 -16.03 19.43 -7.74
CA LEU A 552 -17.36 19.83 -7.23
C LEU A 552 -17.30 20.10 -5.73
N SER A 553 -18.20 20.92 -5.19
CA SER A 553 -18.27 21.15 -3.73
C SER A 553 -19.59 20.69 -3.12
N ARG A 554 -19.52 19.89 -2.03
CA ARG A 554 -20.71 19.38 -1.32
C ARG A 554 -21.48 20.48 -0.57
N ASP A 555 -20.82 21.60 -0.27
CA ASP A 555 -21.38 22.75 0.47
C ASP A 555 -22.64 23.36 -0.20
N ARG A 556 -22.80 23.16 -1.52
CA ARG A 556 -23.91 23.71 -2.32
C ARG A 556 -24.66 22.57 -3.00
N GLU A 557 -25.46 21.85 -2.22
CA GLU A 557 -26.17 20.63 -2.61
C GLU A 557 -26.94 20.75 -3.95
N SER A 558 -27.57 21.89 -4.21
CA SER A 558 -28.33 22.12 -5.46
C SER A 558 -27.42 22.25 -6.69
N GLU A 559 -26.31 22.98 -6.60
CA GLU A 559 -25.30 23.08 -7.65
C GLU A 559 -24.63 21.72 -7.88
N PHE A 560 -24.20 21.07 -6.79
CA PHE A 560 -23.60 19.73 -6.80
C PHE A 560 -24.48 18.69 -7.50
N ALA A 561 -25.78 18.65 -7.18
CA ALA A 561 -26.72 17.71 -7.79
C ALA A 561 -26.95 18.00 -9.29
N MET A 562 -27.00 19.28 -9.68
CA MET A 562 -27.10 19.68 -11.09
C MET A 562 -25.82 19.33 -11.86
N ALA A 563 -24.65 19.66 -11.32
CA ALA A 563 -23.36 19.35 -11.91
C ALA A 563 -23.15 17.84 -12.09
N LYS A 564 -23.39 17.03 -11.04
CA LYS A 564 -23.32 15.56 -11.11
C LYS A 564 -24.22 15.01 -12.22
N LYS A 565 -25.44 15.56 -12.39
CA LYS A 565 -26.38 15.17 -13.46
C LYS A 565 -25.89 15.59 -14.85
N GLU A 566 -25.36 16.80 -15.02
CA GLU A 566 -24.81 17.29 -16.28
C GLU A 566 -23.60 16.45 -16.73
N ILE A 567 -22.65 16.17 -15.84
CA ILE A 567 -21.47 15.34 -16.12
C ILE A 567 -21.89 13.91 -16.48
N LYS A 568 -22.84 13.32 -15.74
CA LYS A 568 -23.43 12.01 -16.04
C LYS A 568 -24.06 12.00 -17.44
N SER A 569 -24.82 13.04 -17.80
CA SER A 569 -25.39 13.15 -19.15
C SER A 569 -24.33 13.31 -20.26
N ALA A 570 -23.23 14.02 -19.99
CA ALA A 570 -22.10 14.16 -20.89
C ALA A 570 -21.37 12.82 -21.12
N ALA A 571 -21.15 12.06 -20.05
CA ALA A 571 -20.55 10.73 -20.11
C ALA A 571 -21.40 9.76 -20.94
N LEU A 572 -22.73 9.76 -20.74
CA LEU A 572 -23.66 8.95 -21.53
C LEU A 572 -23.64 9.31 -23.01
N GLU A 573 -23.76 10.60 -23.34
CA GLU A 573 -23.76 11.06 -24.74
C GLU A 573 -22.40 10.80 -25.42
N TRP A 574 -21.29 10.93 -24.69
CA TRP A 574 -19.97 10.56 -25.18
C TRP A 574 -19.89 9.07 -25.53
N MET A 575 -20.32 8.18 -24.62
CA MET A 575 -20.33 6.74 -24.87
C MET A 575 -21.20 6.37 -26.07
N ASP A 576 -22.38 6.99 -26.23
CA ASP A 576 -23.24 6.75 -27.40
C ASP A 576 -22.56 7.17 -28.70
N LYS A 577 -21.92 8.34 -28.72
CA LYS A 577 -21.12 8.81 -29.86
C LYS A 577 -19.97 7.84 -30.18
N GLN A 578 -19.28 7.30 -29.17
CA GLN A 578 -18.24 6.29 -29.37
C GLN A 578 -18.79 4.99 -29.97
N ILE A 579 -19.93 4.49 -29.47
CA ILE A 579 -20.60 3.29 -30.00
C ILE A 579 -21.03 3.50 -31.45
N ILE A 580 -21.66 4.63 -31.77
CA ILE A 580 -22.12 4.96 -33.13
C ILE A 580 -20.94 5.11 -34.09
N ASN A 581 -19.87 5.80 -33.67
CA ASN A 581 -18.66 5.95 -34.49
C ASN A 581 -17.99 4.60 -34.76
N PHE A 582 -17.85 3.75 -33.74
CA PHE A 582 -17.33 2.39 -33.89
C PHE A 582 -18.19 1.53 -34.82
N GLN A 583 -19.52 1.60 -34.71
CA GLN A 583 -20.42 0.89 -35.62
C GLN A 583 -20.30 1.40 -37.07
N ARG A 584 -20.14 2.72 -37.27
CA ARG A 584 -19.94 3.34 -38.58
C ARG A 584 -18.60 2.96 -39.20
N GLU A 585 -17.50 3.10 -38.46
CA GLU A 585 -16.16 2.70 -38.92
C GLU A 585 -16.13 1.21 -39.29
N ARG A 586 -16.78 0.35 -38.49
CA ARG A 586 -16.94 -1.07 -38.82
C ARG A 586 -17.75 -1.31 -40.09
N GLN A 587 -18.73 -0.46 -40.36
CA GLN A 587 -19.53 -0.52 -41.58
C GLN A 587 -18.72 -0.06 -42.79
N GLU A 588 -18.03 1.08 -42.70
CA GLU A 588 -17.12 1.59 -43.74
C GLU A 588 -16.02 0.57 -44.10
N LEU A 589 -15.46 -0.14 -43.11
CA LEU A 589 -14.49 -1.23 -43.35
C LEU A 589 -15.11 -2.47 -44.01
N ARG A 590 -16.40 -2.77 -43.76
CA ARG A 590 -17.14 -3.83 -44.47
C ARG A 590 -17.43 -3.42 -45.90
N ASP A 591 -17.92 -2.21 -46.12
CA ASP A 591 -18.29 -1.69 -47.43
C ASP A 591 -17.04 -1.52 -48.32
N ALA A 592 -15.92 -1.05 -47.77
CA ALA A 592 -14.63 -1.01 -48.46
C ALA A 592 -14.01 -2.39 -48.72
N LYS A 593 -14.40 -3.44 -47.97
CA LYS A 593 -14.05 -4.83 -48.30
C LYS A 593 -14.94 -5.37 -49.41
N GLN A 594 -16.24 -5.05 -49.37
CA GLN A 594 -17.23 -5.46 -50.36
C GLN A 594 -16.93 -4.86 -51.75
N LEU A 595 -16.66 -3.57 -51.83
CA LEU A 595 -16.28 -2.87 -53.07
C LEU A 595 -15.03 -3.50 -53.73
N ARG A 596 -14.06 -3.96 -52.93
CA ARG A 596 -12.87 -4.69 -53.45
C ARG A 596 -13.16 -6.10 -53.94
N LEU A 597 -14.23 -6.73 -53.46
CA LEU A 597 -14.69 -8.03 -53.98
C LEU A 597 -15.40 -7.81 -55.32
N GLU A 598 -16.31 -6.84 -55.38
CA GLU A 598 -17.03 -6.45 -56.60
C GLU A 598 -16.05 -6.00 -57.70
N GLU A 599 -15.11 -5.11 -57.40
CA GLU A 599 -14.06 -4.67 -58.34
C GLU A 599 -13.18 -5.84 -58.86
N ALA A 600 -12.96 -6.87 -58.04
CA ALA A 600 -12.20 -8.05 -58.43
C ALA A 600 -13.03 -9.05 -59.25
N GLU A 601 -14.32 -9.18 -58.96
CA GLU A 601 -15.28 -10.02 -59.69
C GLU A 601 -15.57 -9.42 -61.08
N ASP A 602 -15.81 -8.11 -61.18
CA ASP A 602 -15.98 -7.37 -62.45
C ASP A 602 -14.75 -7.52 -63.37
N ARG A 603 -13.55 -7.53 -62.78
CA ARG A 603 -12.27 -7.75 -63.51
C ARG A 603 -11.93 -9.22 -63.74
N ASN A 604 -12.72 -10.16 -63.21
CA ASN A 604 -12.45 -11.60 -63.20
C ASN A 604 -11.07 -11.99 -62.60
N ASP A 605 -10.50 -11.18 -61.71
CA ASP A 605 -9.17 -11.43 -61.12
C ASP A 605 -9.27 -12.32 -59.87
N GLN A 606 -9.07 -13.62 -60.08
CA GLN A 606 -9.02 -14.65 -59.04
C GLN A 606 -7.88 -14.48 -58.01
N ARG A 607 -6.89 -13.62 -58.26
CA ARG A 607 -5.85 -13.27 -57.27
C ARG A 607 -6.33 -12.13 -56.38
N ALA A 608 -6.85 -11.06 -56.96
CA ALA A 608 -7.44 -9.93 -56.23
C ALA A 608 -8.60 -10.41 -55.34
N LEU A 609 -9.48 -11.26 -55.86
CA LEU A 609 -10.62 -11.84 -55.14
C LEU A 609 -10.19 -12.65 -53.90
N ARG A 610 -9.13 -13.46 -54.01
CA ARG A 610 -8.55 -14.17 -52.85
C ARG A 610 -7.91 -13.22 -51.84
N ALA A 611 -7.18 -12.21 -52.30
CA ALA A 611 -6.60 -11.19 -51.44
C ALA A 611 -7.69 -10.44 -50.66
N ALA A 612 -8.73 -9.94 -51.35
CA ALA A 612 -9.87 -9.27 -50.74
C ALA A 612 -10.61 -10.15 -49.73
N LYS A 613 -10.88 -11.43 -50.04
CA LYS A 613 -11.48 -12.38 -49.08
C LYS A 613 -10.63 -12.54 -47.81
N SER A 614 -9.30 -12.58 -47.95
CA SER A 614 -8.35 -12.75 -46.82
C SER A 614 -8.22 -11.55 -45.89
N ILE A 615 -8.66 -10.34 -46.28
CA ILE A 615 -8.64 -9.15 -45.43
C ILE A 615 -9.47 -9.41 -44.16
N ARG A 616 -8.83 -9.39 -43.00
CA ARG A 616 -9.53 -9.37 -41.70
C ARG A 616 -9.86 -7.93 -41.32
N ILE A 617 -11.10 -7.70 -40.89
CA ILE A 617 -11.52 -6.41 -40.37
C ILE A 617 -11.15 -6.39 -38.89
N ASN A 618 -9.93 -5.94 -38.60
CA ASN A 618 -9.48 -5.64 -37.24
C ASN A 618 -9.91 -4.21 -36.87
N MET A 619 -10.28 -4.00 -35.62
CA MET A 619 -10.68 -2.69 -35.07
C MET A 619 -9.94 -2.43 -33.76
N ASP A 620 -8.64 -2.71 -33.78
CA ASP A 620 -7.79 -2.62 -32.59
C ASP A 620 -7.63 -1.14 -32.23
N ARG A 621 -8.23 -0.72 -31.11
CA ARG A 621 -8.29 0.69 -30.66
C ARG A 621 -6.95 1.24 -30.15
N SER A 622 -5.81 0.67 -30.56
CA SER A 622 -4.48 0.91 -29.99
C SER A 622 -4.07 2.38 -29.95
N ASP A 623 -4.59 3.18 -30.88
CA ASP A 623 -4.13 4.54 -31.14
C ASP A 623 -4.98 5.60 -30.41
N GLN A 624 -6.09 5.20 -29.78
CA GLN A 624 -7.01 6.09 -29.07
C GLN A 624 -7.10 5.72 -27.59
N LYS A 625 -6.63 6.61 -26.71
CA LYS A 625 -6.86 6.47 -25.26
C LYS A 625 -8.35 6.45 -24.96
N GLU A 626 -8.77 5.54 -24.08
CA GLU A 626 -10.14 5.54 -23.59
C GLU A 626 -10.42 6.77 -22.73
N VAL A 627 -11.65 7.28 -22.76
CA VAL A 627 -12.06 8.42 -21.95
C VAL A 627 -12.89 7.94 -20.76
N GLY A 628 -12.40 8.22 -19.56
CA GLY A 628 -13.14 8.08 -18.32
C GLY A 628 -13.79 9.40 -17.90
N PHE A 629 -14.82 9.31 -17.07
CA PHE A 629 -15.41 10.44 -16.37
C PHE A 629 -15.32 10.15 -14.88
N ALA A 630 -15.06 11.16 -14.05
CA ALA A 630 -15.04 11.07 -12.60
C ALA A 630 -15.32 12.44 -11.99
N TRP A 631 -15.60 12.48 -10.69
CA TRP A 631 -15.67 13.72 -9.93
C TRP A 631 -14.83 13.62 -8.65
N VAL A 632 -14.33 14.74 -8.13
CA VAL A 632 -13.57 14.82 -6.88
C VAL A 632 -14.16 15.90 -6.00
N ASP A 633 -14.17 15.65 -4.70
CA ASP A 633 -14.53 16.65 -3.70
C ASP A 633 -13.47 17.75 -3.63
N GLY A 634 -13.87 18.93 -4.10
CA GLY A 634 -13.02 20.11 -4.23
C GLY A 634 -12.59 20.72 -2.89
N VAL A 635 -13.36 20.48 -1.82
CA VAL A 635 -13.11 21.04 -0.49
C VAL A 635 -12.23 20.06 0.30
N PHE A 636 -12.57 18.78 0.30
CA PHE A 636 -11.78 17.75 0.98
C PHE A 636 -10.36 17.62 0.39
N TRP A 637 -10.21 17.76 -0.94
CA TRP A 637 -8.92 17.64 -1.64
C TRP A 637 -8.28 18.99 -2.02
N GLU A 638 -8.70 20.11 -1.43
CA GLU A 638 -8.27 21.48 -1.78
C GLU A 638 -6.74 21.62 -1.94
N ARG A 639 -5.95 21.11 -0.97
CA ARG A 639 -4.48 21.18 -1.01
C ARG A 639 -3.89 20.45 -2.23
N TRP A 640 -4.44 19.30 -2.60
CA TRP A 640 -3.96 18.52 -3.76
C TRP A 640 -4.35 19.20 -5.08
N ILE A 641 -5.60 19.68 -5.18
CA ILE A 641 -6.12 20.34 -6.39
C ILE A 641 -5.35 21.65 -6.65
N ARG A 642 -5.16 22.46 -5.61
CA ARG A 642 -4.42 23.73 -5.67
C ARG A 642 -2.95 23.52 -6.04
N SER A 643 -2.30 22.49 -5.52
CA SER A 643 -0.88 22.20 -5.84
C SER A 643 -0.68 21.54 -7.21
N THR A 644 -1.62 20.72 -7.69
CA THR A 644 -1.49 19.95 -8.94
C THR A 644 -2.02 20.69 -10.17
N TYR A 645 -3.12 21.43 -10.01
CA TYR A 645 -3.82 22.09 -11.12
C TYR A 645 -3.88 23.61 -10.98
N GLY A 646 -3.54 24.18 -9.82
CA GLY A 646 -3.60 25.63 -9.58
C GLY A 646 -5.01 26.19 -9.49
N ILE A 647 -6.00 25.35 -9.16
CA ILE A 647 -7.42 25.72 -9.03
C ILE A 647 -7.76 25.84 -7.54
N ASP A 648 -8.49 26.90 -7.16
CA ASP A 648 -9.08 27.06 -5.83
C ASP A 648 -10.61 27.08 -5.97
N VAL A 649 -11.28 26.11 -5.33
CA VAL A 649 -12.72 25.85 -5.51
C VAL A 649 -13.57 26.93 -4.81
N LYS A 650 -13.01 27.60 -3.79
CA LYS A 650 -13.70 28.66 -3.05
C LYS A 650 -13.75 29.96 -3.85
N THR A 651 -12.71 30.28 -4.60
CA THR A 651 -12.65 31.49 -5.43
C THR A 651 -13.16 31.26 -6.84
N ASP A 652 -12.84 30.10 -7.43
CA ASP A 652 -13.01 29.87 -8.86
C ASP A 652 -14.28 29.06 -9.20
N GLY A 653 -14.99 28.57 -8.19
CA GLY A 653 -16.20 27.75 -8.31
C GLY A 653 -15.92 26.33 -8.82
N GLU A 654 -17.00 25.62 -9.18
CA GLU A 654 -16.90 24.28 -9.74
C GLU A 654 -16.28 24.32 -11.14
N LYS A 655 -15.37 23.39 -11.41
CA LYS A 655 -14.64 23.30 -12.69
C LYS A 655 -14.59 21.86 -13.18
N VAL A 656 -14.28 21.70 -14.47
CA VAL A 656 -13.89 20.42 -15.04
C VAL A 656 -12.49 20.56 -15.61
N ILE A 657 -11.69 19.51 -15.46
CA ILE A 657 -10.42 19.34 -16.15
C ILE A 657 -10.44 18.02 -16.92
N ILE A 658 -9.66 17.94 -17.99
CA ILE A 658 -9.36 16.68 -18.67
C ILE A 658 -7.92 16.34 -18.29
N ASN A 659 -7.70 15.24 -17.59
CA ASN A 659 -6.38 14.80 -17.12
C ASN A 659 -5.86 13.60 -17.94
N ASP A 660 -4.55 13.61 -18.22
CA ASP A 660 -3.78 12.54 -18.84
C ASP A 660 -2.60 12.22 -17.90
N GLU A 661 -2.86 11.37 -16.91
CA GLU A 661 -1.94 11.08 -15.80
C GLU A 661 -0.65 10.40 -16.30
N ASP A 662 -0.77 9.47 -17.27
CA ASP A 662 0.38 8.77 -17.87
C ASP A 662 1.40 9.74 -18.47
N SER A 663 0.94 10.87 -19.01
CA SER A 663 1.79 11.87 -19.68
C SER A 663 1.97 13.16 -18.89
N ARG A 664 1.41 13.25 -17.67
CA ARG A 664 1.49 14.42 -16.77
C ARG A 664 0.95 15.71 -17.39
N ARG A 665 -0.15 15.60 -18.14
CA ARG A 665 -0.78 16.71 -18.89
C ARG A 665 -2.24 16.87 -18.51
N TYR A 666 -2.74 18.11 -18.53
CA TYR A 666 -4.15 18.38 -18.36
C TYR A 666 -4.63 19.55 -19.23
N TRP A 667 -5.95 19.65 -19.40
CA TRP A 667 -6.65 20.76 -20.06
C TRP A 667 -7.77 21.26 -19.14
N ASP A 668 -7.78 22.55 -18.87
CA ASP A 668 -8.75 23.24 -18.00
C ASP A 668 -9.53 24.35 -18.73
N THR A 669 -9.19 24.61 -20.00
CA THR A 669 -9.76 25.67 -20.83
C THR A 669 -10.34 25.15 -22.14
N THR A 670 -11.39 25.81 -22.61
CA THR A 670 -12.05 25.60 -23.89
C THR A 670 -11.22 26.16 -25.05
N ILE A 671 -11.65 25.89 -26.29
CA ILE A 671 -11.03 26.48 -27.49
C ILE A 671 -11.13 28.01 -27.52
N THR A 672 -12.09 28.60 -26.80
CA THR A 672 -12.25 30.07 -26.66
C THR A 672 -11.40 30.66 -25.53
N GLY A 673 -10.69 29.83 -24.75
CA GLY A 673 -9.91 30.24 -23.59
C GLY A 673 -10.69 30.37 -22.27
N ASN A 674 -12.00 30.12 -22.28
CA ASN A 674 -12.81 30.10 -21.06
C ASN A 674 -12.53 28.81 -20.26
N TYR A 675 -12.70 28.83 -18.94
CA TYR A 675 -12.60 27.59 -18.14
C TYR A 675 -13.70 26.59 -18.53
N ILE A 676 -13.40 25.28 -18.44
CA ILE A 676 -14.40 24.23 -18.62
C ILE A 676 -15.24 24.16 -17.34
N ILE A 677 -16.55 24.35 -17.50
CA ILE A 677 -17.55 24.30 -16.43
C ILE A 677 -18.25 22.92 -16.43
N PRO A 678 -18.87 22.47 -15.32
CA PRO A 678 -19.61 21.20 -15.26
C PRO A 678 -20.96 21.26 -16.00
N SER A 679 -20.92 21.54 -17.31
CA SER A 679 -22.08 21.50 -18.22
C SER A 679 -21.79 20.56 -19.39
N ARG A 680 -22.82 19.84 -19.84
CA ARG A 680 -22.69 18.84 -20.91
C ARG A 680 -22.09 19.41 -22.19
N THR A 681 -22.48 20.63 -22.56
CA THR A 681 -22.01 21.30 -23.78
C THR A 681 -20.54 21.68 -23.69
N SER A 682 -20.09 22.29 -22.59
CA SER A 682 -18.69 22.70 -22.37
C SER A 682 -17.75 21.50 -22.37
N ILE A 683 -18.14 20.41 -21.69
CA ILE A 683 -17.38 19.17 -21.62
C ILE A 683 -17.27 18.53 -23.02
N LEU A 684 -18.37 18.32 -23.73
CA LEU A 684 -18.35 17.62 -25.01
C LEU A 684 -17.66 18.42 -26.12
N GLU A 685 -17.85 19.75 -26.17
CA GLU A 685 -17.17 20.59 -27.15
C GLU A 685 -15.66 20.48 -27.03
N THR A 686 -15.13 20.52 -25.80
CA THR A 686 -13.69 20.48 -25.52
C THR A 686 -13.10 19.09 -25.67
N LEU A 687 -13.76 18.06 -25.16
CA LEU A 687 -13.32 16.67 -25.23
C LEU A 687 -13.11 16.21 -26.69
N HIS A 688 -14.01 16.59 -27.61
CA HIS A 688 -13.85 16.34 -29.04
C HIS A 688 -12.60 16.99 -29.67
N LYS A 689 -12.00 18.02 -29.05
CA LYS A 689 -10.76 18.69 -29.52
C LYS A 689 -9.50 18.13 -28.86
N VAL A 690 -9.63 17.57 -27.65
CA VAL A 690 -8.53 16.98 -26.87
C VAL A 690 -8.21 15.55 -27.32
N VAL A 691 -9.22 14.74 -27.65
CA VAL A 691 -9.04 13.33 -28.07
C VAL A 691 -8.45 13.19 -29.50
N GLN A 692 -8.42 14.27 -30.28
CA GLN A 692 -7.80 14.26 -31.61
C GLN A 692 -6.27 14.13 -31.49
N ASN A 693 -5.64 13.40 -32.41
CA ASN A 693 -4.19 13.27 -32.49
C ASN A 693 -3.67 13.98 -33.76
N PRO A 694 -2.96 15.12 -33.65
CA PRO A 694 -2.60 15.84 -32.44
C PRO A 694 -3.77 16.64 -31.82
N PRO A 695 -3.73 16.92 -30.50
CA PRO A 695 -4.79 17.66 -29.82
C PRO A 695 -4.82 19.13 -30.27
N LYS A 696 -6.02 19.67 -30.48
CA LYS A 696 -6.20 21.06 -30.95
C LYS A 696 -6.00 22.10 -29.85
N ILE A 697 -6.21 21.72 -28.59
CA ILE A 697 -5.98 22.58 -27.42
C ILE A 697 -4.61 22.22 -26.83
N LYS A 698 -3.80 23.24 -26.52
CA LYS A 698 -2.47 23.04 -25.94
C LYS A 698 -2.60 22.54 -24.48
N PRO A 699 -1.97 21.42 -24.10
CA PRO A 699 -2.00 20.93 -22.72
C PRO A 699 -1.15 21.77 -21.76
N LYS A 700 -1.62 21.90 -20.52
CA LYS A 700 -0.83 22.28 -19.36
C LYS A 700 -0.10 21.05 -18.79
N SER A 701 0.86 21.27 -17.90
CA SER A 701 1.71 20.25 -17.26
C SER A 701 1.40 20.21 -15.77
N THR A 702 1.19 19.02 -15.19
CA THR A 702 1.03 18.89 -13.72
C THR A 702 2.37 18.95 -12.98
N ILE A 703 3.48 18.71 -13.70
CA ILE A 703 4.86 18.75 -13.17
C ILE A 703 5.61 20.00 -13.64
N GLY A 704 6.60 20.42 -12.83
CA GLY A 704 7.42 21.60 -13.10
C GLY A 704 8.34 21.44 -14.32
N ASN A 705 8.84 22.55 -14.87
CA ASN A 705 9.63 22.54 -16.11
C ASN A 705 10.89 21.66 -16.05
N PHE A 706 11.54 21.56 -14.88
CA PHE A 706 12.72 20.73 -14.67
C PHE A 706 12.35 19.24 -14.66
N GLU A 707 11.35 18.85 -13.87
CA GLU A 707 10.84 17.46 -13.82
C GLU A 707 10.33 17.00 -15.19
N LYS A 708 9.65 17.89 -15.92
CA LYS A 708 9.18 17.66 -17.29
C LYS A 708 10.31 17.30 -18.25
N PHE A 709 11.50 17.89 -18.09
CA PHE A 709 12.67 17.55 -18.90
C PHE A 709 13.13 16.11 -18.63
N PHE A 710 13.27 15.71 -17.37
CA PHE A 710 13.63 14.33 -17.00
C PHE A 710 12.54 13.32 -17.38
N PHE A 711 11.27 13.68 -17.21
CA PHE A 711 10.13 12.85 -17.61
C PHE A 711 10.13 12.59 -19.13
N ASN A 712 10.34 13.63 -19.94
CA ASN A 712 10.44 13.50 -21.40
C ASN A 712 11.63 12.63 -21.81
N ILE A 713 12.79 12.77 -21.17
CA ILE A 713 13.95 11.90 -21.42
C ILE A 713 13.62 10.45 -21.06
N ARG A 714 13.08 10.20 -19.87
CA ARG A 714 12.68 8.85 -19.43
C ARG A 714 11.68 8.23 -20.39
N SER A 715 10.66 8.99 -20.81
CA SER A 715 9.64 8.56 -21.76
C SER A 715 10.26 8.20 -23.11
N ALA A 716 11.11 9.05 -23.68
CA ALA A 716 11.81 8.81 -24.94
C ALA A 716 12.76 7.58 -24.89
N VAL A 717 13.43 7.36 -23.76
CA VAL A 717 14.27 6.16 -23.54
C VAL A 717 13.39 4.90 -23.49
N SER A 718 12.26 4.95 -22.79
CA SER A 718 11.34 3.80 -22.66
C SER A 718 10.57 3.46 -23.93
N SER A 719 10.18 4.46 -24.74
CA SER A 719 9.48 4.25 -26.01
C SER A 719 10.42 3.81 -27.13
N HIS A 720 11.67 4.26 -27.12
CA HIS A 720 12.68 3.93 -28.14
C HIS A 720 14.00 3.47 -27.51
N PRO A 721 14.07 2.25 -26.95
CA PRO A 721 15.28 1.73 -26.29
C PRO A 721 16.47 1.64 -27.26
N PHE A 722 16.27 1.20 -28.51
CA PHE A 722 17.36 1.08 -29.48
C PHE A 722 17.91 2.43 -29.95
N LEU A 723 17.03 3.42 -30.16
CA LEU A 723 17.43 4.77 -30.59
C LEU A 723 18.16 5.50 -29.46
N SER A 724 17.68 5.39 -28.22
CA SER A 724 18.34 5.98 -27.06
C SER A 724 19.71 5.35 -26.77
N ILE A 725 19.87 4.03 -26.94
CA ILE A 725 21.19 3.37 -26.89
C ILE A 725 22.12 3.91 -28.00
N GLY A 726 21.61 4.07 -29.22
CA GLY A 726 22.38 4.63 -30.35
C GLY A 726 22.84 6.07 -30.09
N VAL A 727 21.98 6.92 -29.55
CA VAL A 727 22.31 8.30 -29.15
C VAL A 727 23.33 8.31 -28.01
N LEU A 728 23.16 7.46 -26.98
CA LEU A 728 24.11 7.35 -25.87
C LEU A 728 25.50 6.91 -26.36
N ALA A 729 25.56 5.91 -27.23
CA ALA A 729 26.80 5.45 -27.86
C ALA A 729 27.45 6.54 -28.71
N GLY A 730 26.66 7.31 -29.48
CA GLY A 730 27.13 8.46 -30.24
C GLY A 730 27.70 9.58 -29.37
N ILE A 731 27.07 9.88 -28.22
CA ILE A 731 27.57 10.84 -27.24
C ILE A 731 28.89 10.35 -26.62
N ILE A 732 28.97 9.08 -26.22
CA ILE A 732 30.20 8.48 -25.67
C ILE A 732 31.33 8.51 -26.71
N LEU A 733 31.04 8.19 -27.99
CA LEU A 733 32.00 8.29 -29.09
C LEU A 733 32.47 9.73 -29.29
N GLY A 734 31.54 10.70 -29.31
CA GLY A 734 31.86 12.13 -29.44
C GLY A 734 32.73 12.65 -28.30
N VAL A 735 32.39 12.32 -27.05
CA VAL A 735 33.15 12.71 -25.84
C VAL A 735 34.53 12.06 -25.83
N THR A 736 34.66 10.79 -26.22
CA THR A 736 35.97 10.12 -26.28
C THR A 736 36.86 10.66 -27.41
N ILE A 737 36.29 11.02 -28.57
CA ILE A 737 37.02 11.69 -29.66
C ILE A 737 37.48 13.09 -29.21
N TRP A 738 36.57 13.88 -28.61
CA TRP A 738 36.87 15.23 -28.12
C TRP A 738 37.93 15.23 -27.01
N GLY A 739 37.80 14.31 -26.05
CA GLY A 739 38.78 14.09 -24.98
C GLY A 739 40.16 13.70 -25.52
N ARG A 740 40.23 12.75 -26.48
CA ARG A 740 41.48 12.38 -27.16
C ARG A 740 42.10 13.56 -27.91
N GLY A 741 41.29 14.41 -28.55
CA GLY A 741 41.74 15.64 -29.20
C GLY A 741 42.38 16.63 -28.21
N ARG A 742 41.72 16.87 -27.07
CA ARG A 742 42.20 17.79 -26.03
C ARG A 742 43.49 17.29 -25.36
N VAL A 743 43.60 15.98 -25.10
CA VAL A 743 44.82 15.35 -24.56
C VAL A 743 45.98 15.41 -25.57
N ARG A 744 45.72 15.32 -26.88
CA ARG A 744 46.76 15.50 -27.91
C ARG A 744 47.27 16.94 -28.01
N SER A 745 46.38 17.93 -27.85
CA SER A 745 46.75 19.35 -27.78
C SER A 745 47.57 19.70 -26.54
N SER A 746 47.33 19.03 -25.40
CA SER A 746 48.07 19.26 -24.14
C SER A 746 49.47 18.61 -24.10
N ARG A 747 49.86 17.84 -25.12
CA ARG A 747 51.12 17.06 -25.12
C ARG A 747 52.08 17.48 -26.23
N GLY A 748 52.09 18.78 -26.54
CA GLY A 748 53.06 19.44 -27.43
C GLY A 748 54.22 20.06 -26.65
N GLY A 749 55.23 19.26 -26.29
CA GLY A 749 56.45 19.76 -25.64
C GLY A 749 57.36 18.63 -25.16
N PHE A 750 58.58 18.58 -25.68
CA PHE A 750 59.68 17.66 -25.32
C PHE A 750 59.39 16.15 -25.37
N PHE A 751 59.85 15.49 -26.43
CA PHE A 751 61.16 14.80 -26.42
C PHE A 751 61.58 14.48 -27.88
N ARG A 752 62.88 14.45 -28.16
CA ARG A 752 63.44 14.17 -29.49
C ARG A 752 64.85 13.60 -29.34
N VAL A 753 65.21 12.61 -30.19
CA VAL A 753 66.60 12.09 -30.40
C VAL A 753 67.14 11.29 -29.19
N ASP A 754 67.76 10.11 -29.28
CA ASP A 754 68.01 9.12 -30.35
C ASP A 754 68.12 7.75 -29.65
N GLU A 755 67.79 6.63 -30.32
CA GLU A 755 68.74 5.50 -30.43
C GLU A 755 68.36 4.59 -31.62
N LYS A 756 69.31 3.76 -32.04
CA LYS A 756 69.45 3.22 -33.37
C LYS A 756 69.51 1.68 -33.31
N ASP A 757 69.15 1.03 -34.42
CA ASP A 757 69.24 -0.41 -34.66
C ASP A 757 68.29 -1.28 -33.77
N GLY A 758 67.52 -2.24 -34.28
CA GLY A 758 67.29 -2.64 -35.67
C GLY A 758 66.81 -4.09 -35.70
N LEU A 759 65.61 -4.36 -36.23
CA LEU A 759 65.16 -5.74 -36.44
C LEU A 759 64.28 -5.84 -37.70
N LEU A 760 64.89 -6.31 -38.80
CA LEU A 760 64.31 -6.62 -40.12
C LEU A 760 63.89 -5.37 -40.95
N GLY A 761 64.44 -5.06 -42.13
CA GLY A 761 65.53 -5.68 -42.89
C GLY A 761 65.14 -6.08 -44.32
N GLY A 762 65.18 -5.12 -45.26
CA GLY A 762 65.01 -5.35 -46.72
C GLY A 762 63.56 -5.50 -47.22
N VAL A 763 63.23 -5.32 -48.51
CA VAL A 763 64.07 -5.12 -49.71
C VAL A 763 63.36 -4.23 -50.76
N ASN A 764 64.10 -3.26 -51.31
CA ASN A 764 64.04 -2.54 -52.61
C ASN A 764 62.75 -2.20 -53.39
N ALA A 765 62.90 -1.05 -54.09
CA ALA A 765 62.37 -0.64 -55.40
C ALA A 765 60.84 -0.43 -55.51
N GLY A 766 60.34 0.78 -55.77
CA GLY A 766 60.83 1.70 -56.79
C GLY A 766 59.88 1.67 -57.99
N GLY A 767 58.88 2.55 -58.00
CA GLY A 767 57.87 2.62 -59.06
C GLY A 767 57.18 3.98 -59.08
N LYS A 768 57.82 4.98 -59.70
CA LYS A 768 57.14 6.19 -60.18
C LYS A 768 56.41 5.84 -61.48
N VAL A 769 55.17 6.28 -61.59
CA VAL A 769 54.55 6.70 -62.86
C VAL A 769 53.75 7.98 -62.55
N ASP A 770 53.68 8.87 -63.54
CA ASP A 770 53.42 10.32 -63.40
C ASP A 770 52.08 10.74 -62.75
#